data_AF-A0A6G8D6V4-F1
#
_entry.id   AF-A0A6G8D6V4-F1
#
_cell.length_a   1.000
_cell.length_b   1.000
_cell.length_c   1.000
_cell.angle_alpha   90.00
_cell.angle_beta   90.00
_cell.angle_gamma   90.00
#
_symmetry.space_group_name_H-M   'P 1'
#
loop_
_entity.id
_entity.type
_entity.pdbx_description
1 polymer ?
#
loop_
_entity_poly.entity_id
_entity_poly.type
_entity_poly.pdbx_seq_one_letter_code
_entity_poly.pdbx_strand_id
1 'polypeptide(L)'
;MHEPSQALKLTLHQPVKTDPVFYWLAAVLFSFILLPSFALDYGLFESTPDEFYAAMGWSEPNISWFWFSLPLLLAFRPRQAQGRQYTNRHYLDIAYSSFCMLAILLSAWLSGKGLGYSSIILFTALGAIMTLAFARLEYLGGDQFVISSLISIILLIVIFIVYPSIAIFLPMFKDDMGNWTAWQFMTILSQSHTLTVIYNSIVLGIAVGVGATFFGLIFAIYTTRIAKRSAFIARVFSILPIVTPPFIVGLGVTLMLGRSGYITELMVDWFGLQKTNWLYGFTGIWLAQVLAFAPMSFMILDGALKSLHPSLEEAAYTLKANRYQTFFGIIMPLLKPALANSFLIIFVQSLADFSNPLVLGGSFDVLATQIYFYIAGAQLDYASASTLGSVLLLFSLAIFVMQYLWIGQRSYVTISGKAYRGDVQEMPTSLKLGVTVTLYAWMIFNVLLYGSIFFGSFTVNWSVDYSLTFKNYLNLFGNGMSDGAWPSLITTMIYAGVAAPITALFGLLIAYVVVRQQFYGKKVIEFSTMLCFAVPGTVAGVSYILAFNDAPIYLTGTAAIVVISMVMRNVPVGIRSGIAGLGQLDKSLDEASLSLRASSLQTIRYIILPLLRPAILSTLVYSFVRAMTTVSAIIFLVTPETRVATSYILNRVEDGEYGIAIAYGSVLIVVMLAIILLFDLLVGEARVSRSKATNQDS
;
A
#
# COMPACT_ATOMS: atom_id res chain seq x y z
N MET A 1 80.01 -3.51 -6.63
CA MET A 1 79.22 -4.46 -7.44
C MET A 1 78.06 -4.95 -6.60
N HIS A 2 76.86 -4.41 -6.82
CA HIS A 2 75.60 -5.07 -6.46
C HIS A 2 74.50 -4.43 -7.31
N GLU A 3 74.01 -5.19 -8.29
CA GLU A 3 72.83 -4.86 -9.09
C GLU A 3 71.56 -4.87 -8.23
N PRO A 4 70.58 -4.01 -8.50
CA PRO A 4 69.24 -4.17 -7.96
C PRO A 4 68.46 -5.19 -8.79
N SER A 5 67.89 -6.18 -8.10
CA SER A 5 66.99 -7.18 -8.66
C SER A 5 65.77 -6.52 -9.31
N GLN A 6 65.62 -6.77 -10.61
CA GLN A 6 64.40 -6.48 -11.36
C GLN A 6 63.24 -7.29 -10.76
N ALA A 7 62.37 -6.63 -10.01
CA ALA A 7 61.08 -7.18 -9.63
C ALA A 7 60.24 -7.38 -10.90
N LEU A 8 60.10 -8.65 -11.29
CA LEU A 8 59.30 -9.15 -12.39
C LEU A 8 57.83 -8.73 -12.17
N LYS A 9 57.41 -7.60 -12.76
CA LYS A 9 55.99 -7.28 -12.93
C LYS A 9 55.42 -8.29 -13.92
N LEU A 10 54.86 -9.39 -13.40
CA LEU A 10 53.94 -10.26 -14.12
C LEU A 10 52.69 -9.44 -14.48
N THR A 11 52.79 -8.65 -15.55
CA THR A 11 51.63 -8.07 -16.24
C THR A 11 50.92 -9.21 -16.96
N LEU A 12 50.08 -9.95 -16.22
CA LEU A 12 48.99 -10.69 -16.84
C LEU A 12 48.24 -9.67 -17.71
N HIS A 13 48.39 -9.78 -19.03
CA HIS A 13 47.58 -9.05 -20.00
C HIS A 13 46.12 -9.41 -19.72
N GLN A 14 45.43 -8.62 -18.90
CA GLN A 14 43.99 -8.73 -18.80
C GLN A 14 43.45 -8.41 -20.19
N PRO A 15 42.59 -9.28 -20.77
CA PRO A 15 42.03 -9.03 -22.09
C PRO A 15 41.35 -7.65 -22.05
N VAL A 16 41.67 -6.82 -23.04
CA VAL A 16 41.08 -5.49 -23.20
C VAL A 16 39.58 -5.65 -23.38
N LYS A 17 38.82 -5.56 -22.29
CA LYS A 17 37.36 -5.68 -22.33
C LYS A 17 36.77 -4.39 -22.88
N THR A 18 35.90 -4.54 -23.88
CA THR A 18 35.08 -3.45 -24.38
C THR A 18 34.24 -2.87 -23.25
N ASP A 19 34.13 -1.55 -23.20
CA ASP A 19 33.39 -0.90 -22.14
C ASP A 19 31.89 -1.26 -22.24
N PRO A 20 31.27 -1.82 -21.18
CA PRO A 20 29.90 -2.34 -21.24
C PRO A 20 28.82 -1.35 -21.67
N VAL A 21 29.05 -0.04 -21.50
CA VAL A 21 28.11 0.99 -21.95
C VAL A 21 27.89 0.95 -23.48
N PHE A 22 28.81 0.42 -24.29
CA PHE A 22 28.53 0.20 -25.72
C PHE A 22 27.42 -0.82 -25.98
N TYR A 23 27.26 -1.83 -25.13
CA TYR A 23 26.14 -2.78 -25.23
C TYR A 23 24.82 -2.11 -24.86
N TRP A 24 24.82 -1.22 -23.87
CA TRP A 24 23.63 -0.45 -23.51
C TRP A 24 23.22 0.55 -24.60
N LEU A 25 24.18 1.21 -25.25
CA LEU A 25 23.90 2.08 -26.40
C LEU A 25 23.39 1.28 -27.61
N ALA A 26 23.92 0.08 -27.84
CA ALA A 26 23.39 -0.81 -28.86
C ALA A 26 21.94 -1.22 -28.54
N ALA A 27 21.63 -1.53 -27.27
CA ALA A 27 20.27 -1.85 -26.85
C ALA A 27 19.29 -0.68 -27.08
N VAL A 28 19.73 0.57 -26.87
CA VAL A 28 18.95 1.78 -27.18
C VAL A 28 18.65 1.90 -28.68
N LEU A 29 19.63 1.61 -29.54
CA LEU A 29 19.43 1.62 -30.99
C LEU A 29 18.48 0.50 -31.44
N PHE A 30 18.68 -0.71 -30.93
CA PHE A 30 17.78 -1.83 -31.24
C PHE A 30 16.37 -1.58 -30.76
N SER A 31 16.18 -0.97 -29.58
CA SER A 31 14.84 -0.66 -29.08
C SER A 31 14.15 0.41 -29.92
N PHE A 32 14.88 1.41 -30.43
CA PHE A 32 14.33 2.40 -31.35
C PHE A 32 13.83 1.76 -32.65
N ILE A 33 14.55 0.77 -33.16
CA ILE A 33 14.22 0.09 -34.43
C ILE A 33 13.05 -0.89 -34.24
N LEU A 34 13.02 -1.63 -33.13
CA LEU A 34 12.13 -2.78 -32.93
C LEU A 34 10.84 -2.46 -32.18
N LEU A 35 10.79 -1.36 -31.41
CA LEU A 35 9.65 -1.04 -30.55
C LEU A 35 9.10 0.36 -30.80
N PRO A 36 7.79 0.57 -30.57
CA PRO A 36 7.16 1.89 -30.67
C PRO A 36 7.86 2.92 -29.76
N SER A 37 8.15 4.09 -30.33
CA SER A 37 8.73 5.23 -29.61
C SER A 37 7.67 6.15 -29.04
N PHE A 38 6.49 6.19 -29.66
CA PHE A 38 5.32 6.86 -29.11
C PHE A 38 4.40 5.87 -28.38
N ALA A 39 3.64 6.40 -27.43
CA ALA A 39 2.61 5.63 -26.74
C ALA A 39 1.58 5.10 -27.75
N LEU A 40 1.09 3.88 -27.50
CA LEU A 40 0.01 3.24 -28.25
C LEU A 40 -1.31 3.49 -27.52
N ASP A 41 -2.39 3.67 -28.28
CA ASP A 41 -3.72 3.94 -27.73
C ASP A 41 -4.36 2.65 -27.19
N TYR A 42 -4.15 1.53 -27.89
CA TYR A 42 -4.70 0.21 -27.52
C TYR A 42 -3.64 -0.75 -26.95
N GLY A 43 -2.40 -0.29 -26.81
CA GLY A 43 -1.29 -1.10 -26.28
C GLY A 43 -0.80 -2.20 -27.22
N LEU A 44 0.26 -2.89 -26.80
CA LEU A 44 1.10 -3.69 -27.71
C LEU A 44 0.38 -4.88 -28.39
N PHE A 45 -0.72 -5.37 -27.83
CA PHE A 45 -1.43 -6.56 -28.32
C PHE A 45 -2.74 -6.27 -29.03
N GLU A 46 -3.30 -5.06 -28.88
CA GLU A 46 -4.59 -4.68 -29.46
C GLU A 46 -4.46 -3.55 -30.48
N SER A 47 -3.29 -2.90 -30.57
CA SER A 47 -3.02 -1.89 -31.60
C SER A 47 -3.05 -2.45 -33.01
N THR A 48 -3.58 -1.64 -33.93
CA THR A 48 -3.60 -1.98 -35.35
C THR A 48 -2.19 -1.90 -35.97
N PRO A 49 -1.92 -2.60 -37.09
CA PRO A 49 -0.62 -2.49 -37.76
C PRO A 49 -0.25 -1.06 -38.17
N ASP A 50 -1.24 -0.26 -38.57
CA ASP A 50 -1.05 1.14 -38.98
C ASP A 50 -0.69 2.04 -37.79
N GLU A 51 -1.40 1.89 -36.68
CA GLU A 51 -1.07 2.57 -35.42
C GLU A 51 0.32 2.19 -34.93
N PHE A 52 0.65 0.89 -34.98
CA PHE A 52 1.97 0.39 -34.58
C PHE A 52 3.07 1.03 -35.45
N TYR A 53 2.88 1.10 -36.77
CA TYR A 53 3.82 1.74 -37.69
C TYR A 53 3.94 3.25 -37.43
N ALA A 54 2.83 3.96 -37.24
CA ALA A 54 2.82 5.39 -36.91
C ALA A 54 3.54 5.68 -35.59
N ALA A 55 3.45 4.76 -34.62
CA ALA A 55 4.12 4.89 -33.33
C ALA A 55 5.63 4.55 -33.36
N MET A 56 6.14 3.95 -34.43
CA MET A 56 7.58 3.74 -34.61
C MET A 56 8.30 5.08 -34.76
N GLY A 57 9.32 5.33 -33.94
CA GLY A 57 9.97 6.64 -33.93
C GLY A 57 10.68 7.01 -35.23
N TRP A 58 11.06 6.02 -36.04
CA TRP A 58 11.73 6.20 -37.32
C TRP A 58 10.78 6.29 -38.52
N SER A 59 9.46 6.14 -38.34
CA SER A 59 8.49 6.21 -39.44
C SER A 59 8.50 7.59 -40.13
N GLU A 60 8.65 8.65 -39.32
CA GLU A 60 8.74 10.05 -39.77
C GLU A 60 9.83 10.82 -39.02
N PRO A 61 10.34 11.95 -39.55
CA PRO A 61 11.21 12.86 -38.80
C PRO A 61 10.44 13.54 -37.65
N ASN A 62 10.76 13.18 -36.41
CA ASN A 62 10.03 13.63 -35.23
C ASN A 62 10.95 13.74 -33.99
N ILE A 63 10.38 14.12 -32.83
CA ILE A 63 11.12 14.34 -31.58
C ILE A 63 11.79 13.07 -31.03
N SER A 64 11.34 11.87 -31.40
CA SER A 64 11.95 10.63 -30.91
C SER A 64 13.38 10.44 -31.45
N TRP A 65 13.69 10.98 -32.63
CA TRP A 65 15.08 11.01 -33.12
C TRP A 65 16.00 11.76 -32.15
N PHE A 66 15.52 12.85 -31.53
CA PHE A 66 16.25 13.54 -30.47
C PHE A 66 16.41 12.66 -29.23
N TRP A 67 15.36 11.96 -28.79
CA TRP A 67 15.41 11.09 -27.61
C TRP A 67 16.45 9.98 -27.72
N PHE A 68 16.53 9.35 -28.90
CA PHE A 68 17.42 8.21 -29.12
C PHE A 68 18.81 8.60 -29.63
N SER A 69 18.99 9.79 -30.23
CA SER A 69 20.33 10.28 -30.61
C SER A 69 21.10 10.90 -29.44
N LEU A 70 20.40 11.51 -28.47
CA LEU A 70 21.04 12.19 -27.34
C LEU A 70 21.94 11.25 -26.50
N PRO A 71 21.53 10.02 -26.12
CA PRO A 71 22.41 9.08 -25.43
C PRO A 71 23.62 8.62 -26.27
N LEU A 72 23.50 8.59 -27.59
CA LEU A 72 24.57 8.11 -28.49
C LEU A 72 25.80 9.00 -28.47
N LEU A 73 25.70 10.24 -27.97
CA LEU A 73 26.86 11.09 -27.73
C LEU A 73 27.84 10.44 -26.72
N LEU A 74 27.38 9.53 -25.86
CA LEU A 74 28.25 8.72 -25.00
C LEU A 74 29.12 7.72 -25.78
N ALA A 75 28.83 7.45 -27.06
CA ALA A 75 29.67 6.61 -27.92
C ALA A 75 31.01 7.29 -28.27
N PHE A 76 31.10 8.62 -28.18
CA PHE A 76 32.34 9.39 -28.35
C PHE A 76 33.25 9.26 -27.12
N ARG A 77 33.74 8.04 -26.90
CA ARG A 77 34.64 7.67 -25.82
C ARG A 77 35.56 6.52 -26.25
N PRO A 78 36.68 6.30 -25.54
CA PRO A 78 37.55 5.16 -25.81
C PRO A 78 36.79 3.83 -25.71
N ARG A 79 37.06 2.89 -26.63
CA ARG A 79 36.42 1.55 -26.63
C ARG A 79 36.79 0.71 -25.41
N GLN A 80 37.91 1.02 -24.78
CA GLN A 80 38.44 0.30 -23.63
C GLN A 80 37.81 0.80 -22.33
N ALA A 81 37.46 -0.12 -21.44
CA ALA A 81 36.94 0.22 -20.13
C ALA A 81 37.95 1.06 -19.33
N GLN A 82 37.58 2.29 -19.00
CA GLN A 82 38.43 3.17 -18.21
C GLN A 82 38.43 2.74 -16.74
N GLY A 83 39.62 2.68 -16.15
CA GLY A 83 39.81 2.33 -14.74
C GLY A 83 39.30 3.40 -13.78
N ARG A 84 39.42 3.11 -12.48
CA ARG A 84 38.99 3.98 -11.37
C ARG A 84 39.62 5.38 -11.40
N GLN A 85 40.80 5.52 -11.99
CA GLN A 85 41.57 6.78 -12.02
C GLN A 85 40.89 7.90 -12.82
N TYR A 86 39.92 7.59 -13.69
CA TYR A 86 39.22 8.55 -14.53
C TYR A 86 37.96 9.12 -13.86
N THR A 87 38.08 9.62 -12.63
CA THR A 87 36.96 10.07 -11.78
C THR A 87 36.05 11.08 -12.46
N ASN A 88 36.63 12.10 -13.11
CA ASN A 88 35.87 13.15 -13.82
C ASN A 88 35.00 12.59 -14.95
N ARG A 89 35.45 11.50 -15.60
CA ARG A 89 34.68 10.86 -16.67
C ARG A 89 33.45 10.17 -16.11
N HIS A 90 33.59 9.45 -15.00
CA HIS A 90 32.45 8.76 -14.38
C HIS A 90 31.41 9.76 -13.86
N TYR A 91 31.83 10.90 -13.30
CA TYR A 91 30.91 12.00 -12.97
C TYR A 91 30.21 12.59 -14.18
N LEU A 92 30.91 12.74 -15.31
CA LEU A 92 30.30 13.17 -16.57
C LEU A 92 29.27 12.15 -17.05
N ASP A 93 29.58 10.85 -17.05
CA ASP A 93 28.65 9.81 -17.47
C ASP A 93 27.36 9.82 -16.62
N ILE A 94 27.47 10.04 -15.30
CA ILE A 94 26.31 10.20 -14.39
C ILE A 94 25.50 11.46 -14.73
N ALA A 95 26.16 12.62 -14.81
CA ALA A 95 25.52 13.90 -15.06
C ALA A 95 24.84 13.92 -16.43
N TYR A 96 25.51 13.39 -17.45
CA TYR A 96 25.00 13.33 -18.82
C TYR A 96 23.85 12.35 -18.95
N SER A 97 23.92 11.17 -18.32
CA SER A 97 22.79 10.22 -18.31
C SER A 97 21.56 10.81 -17.62
N SER A 98 21.76 11.51 -16.50
CA SER A 98 20.68 12.22 -15.77
C SER A 98 20.09 13.35 -16.61
N PHE A 99 20.94 14.12 -17.29
CA PHE A 99 20.52 15.15 -18.23
C PHE A 99 19.71 14.57 -19.39
N CYS A 100 20.13 13.45 -19.97
CA CYS A 100 19.38 12.77 -21.03
C CYS A 100 17.98 12.38 -20.55
N MET A 101 17.88 11.73 -19.39
CA MET A 101 16.57 11.35 -18.82
C MET A 101 15.65 12.55 -18.65
N LEU A 102 16.16 13.65 -18.07
CA LEU A 102 15.39 14.88 -17.86
C LEU A 102 14.98 15.53 -19.18
N ALA A 103 15.91 15.65 -20.14
CA ALA A 103 15.65 16.26 -21.44
C ALA A 103 14.61 15.47 -22.25
N ILE A 104 14.65 14.14 -22.20
CA ILE A 104 13.65 13.28 -22.84
C ILE A 104 12.27 13.49 -22.21
N LEU A 105 12.16 13.46 -20.87
CA LEU A 105 10.89 13.68 -20.17
C LEU A 105 10.31 15.07 -20.42
N LEU A 106 11.15 16.12 -20.34
CA LEU A 106 10.72 17.49 -20.59
C LEU A 106 10.32 17.72 -22.05
N SER A 107 11.07 17.19 -23.01
CA SER A 107 10.72 17.33 -24.43
C SER A 107 9.47 16.55 -24.80
N ALA A 108 9.24 15.38 -24.21
CA ALA A 108 7.99 14.62 -24.34
C ALA A 108 6.80 15.41 -23.79
N TRP A 109 6.94 15.96 -22.58
CA TRP A 109 5.92 16.80 -21.96
C TRP A 109 5.61 18.07 -22.78
N LEU A 110 6.64 18.81 -23.21
CA LEU A 110 6.48 20.04 -24.00
C LEU A 110 5.90 19.79 -25.40
N SER A 111 6.18 18.64 -26.01
CA SER A 111 5.65 18.27 -27.33
C SER A 111 4.27 17.61 -27.28
N GLY A 112 3.75 17.30 -26.08
CA GLY A 112 2.51 16.54 -25.90
C GLY A 112 2.60 15.09 -26.40
N LYS A 113 3.80 14.58 -26.72
CA LYS A 113 4.00 13.24 -27.26
C LYS A 113 4.31 12.25 -26.15
N GLY A 114 3.54 11.16 -26.10
CA GLY A 114 3.73 10.08 -25.12
C GLY A 114 4.94 9.21 -25.40
N LEU A 115 5.61 8.79 -24.34
CA LEU A 115 6.73 7.85 -24.42
C LEU A 115 6.20 6.42 -24.59
N GLY A 116 6.61 5.77 -25.68
CA GLY A 116 6.25 4.37 -25.99
C GLY A 116 7.10 3.32 -25.28
N TYR A 117 6.93 2.06 -25.65
CA TYR A 117 7.62 0.91 -25.03
C TYR A 117 9.13 0.92 -25.20
N SER A 118 9.65 1.47 -26.31
CA SER A 118 11.10 1.60 -26.52
C SER A 118 11.76 2.53 -25.48
N SER A 119 10.99 3.45 -24.90
CA SER A 119 11.47 4.36 -23.85
C SER A 119 11.83 3.62 -22.56
N ILE A 120 11.17 2.50 -22.25
CA ILE A 120 11.48 1.64 -21.09
C ILE A 120 12.92 1.13 -21.18
N ILE A 121 13.33 0.64 -22.36
CA ILE A 121 14.71 0.17 -22.60
C ILE A 121 15.68 1.35 -22.57
N LEU A 122 15.30 2.49 -23.12
CA LEU A 122 16.09 3.73 -23.08
C LEU A 122 16.42 4.17 -21.65
N PHE A 123 15.42 4.30 -20.78
CA PHE A 123 15.64 4.65 -19.36
C PHE A 123 16.39 3.57 -18.60
N THR A 124 16.14 2.28 -18.90
CA THR A 124 16.89 1.17 -18.30
C THR A 124 18.37 1.22 -18.68
N ALA A 125 18.68 1.49 -19.94
CA ALA A 125 20.04 1.63 -20.43
C ALA A 125 20.76 2.83 -19.78
N LEU A 126 20.10 4.00 -19.71
CA LEU A 126 20.64 5.17 -19.02
C LEU A 126 20.88 4.90 -17.52
N GLY A 127 19.97 4.19 -16.86
CA GLY A 127 20.13 3.75 -15.48
C GLY A 127 21.29 2.77 -15.28
N ALA A 128 21.50 1.86 -16.23
CA ALA A 128 22.61 0.92 -16.22
C ALA A 128 23.97 1.60 -16.47
N ILE A 129 24.02 2.59 -17.37
CA ILE A 129 25.21 3.43 -17.60
C ILE A 129 25.57 4.17 -16.32
N MET A 130 24.58 4.79 -15.66
CA MET A 130 24.76 5.47 -14.38
C MET A 130 25.22 4.51 -13.28
N THR A 131 24.66 3.29 -13.23
CA THR A 131 25.10 2.23 -12.30
C THR A 131 26.57 1.88 -12.49
N LEU A 132 27.01 1.69 -13.73
CA LEU A 132 28.41 1.38 -14.05
C LEU A 132 29.34 2.50 -13.61
N ALA A 133 28.96 3.76 -13.84
CA ALA A 133 29.75 4.91 -13.44
C ALA A 133 29.87 5.03 -11.91
N PHE A 134 28.77 4.90 -11.16
CA PHE A 134 28.79 4.88 -9.69
C PHE A 134 29.62 3.71 -9.13
N ALA A 135 29.52 2.53 -9.75
CA ALA A 135 30.30 1.37 -9.32
C ALA A 135 31.80 1.61 -9.50
N ARG A 136 32.22 2.25 -10.61
CA ARG A 136 33.63 2.61 -10.86
C ARG A 136 34.15 3.70 -9.92
N LEU A 137 33.26 4.52 -9.36
CA LEU A 137 33.57 5.50 -8.31
C LEU A 137 33.64 4.88 -6.91
N GLU A 138 33.41 3.56 -6.77
CA GLU A 138 33.34 2.83 -5.49
C GLU A 138 32.27 3.35 -4.53
N TYR A 139 31.21 3.97 -5.07
CA TYR A 139 30.03 4.26 -4.26
C TYR A 139 29.45 2.95 -3.74
N LEU A 140 29.05 2.90 -2.46
CA LEU A 140 28.54 1.67 -1.82
C LEU A 140 29.47 0.45 -2.02
N GLY A 141 30.78 0.67 -2.00
CA GLY A 141 31.78 -0.40 -2.18
C GLY A 141 31.90 -0.91 -3.63
N GLY A 142 31.29 -0.21 -4.61
CA GLY A 142 31.33 -0.60 -6.02
C GLY A 142 30.35 -1.71 -6.40
N ASP A 143 29.40 -2.05 -5.52
CA ASP A 143 28.44 -3.13 -5.78
C ASP A 143 27.35 -2.69 -6.78
N GLN A 144 27.44 -3.23 -8.00
CA GLN A 144 26.54 -2.90 -9.11
C GLN A 144 25.08 -3.25 -8.80
N PHE A 145 24.81 -4.34 -8.07
CA PHE A 145 23.45 -4.74 -7.74
C PHE A 145 22.81 -3.77 -6.77
N VAL A 146 23.54 -3.38 -5.72
CA VAL A 146 23.04 -2.43 -4.71
C VAL A 146 22.79 -1.07 -5.35
N ILE A 147 23.72 -0.57 -6.16
CA ILE A 147 23.57 0.72 -6.87
C ILE A 147 22.38 0.67 -7.83
N SER A 148 22.27 -0.37 -8.65
CA SER A 148 21.15 -0.53 -9.59
C SER A 148 19.81 -0.57 -8.86
N SER A 149 19.76 -1.26 -7.72
CA SER A 149 18.57 -1.35 -6.87
C SER A 149 18.19 0.02 -6.32
N LEU A 150 19.17 0.78 -5.80
CA LEU A 150 18.96 2.13 -5.28
C LEU A 150 18.43 3.08 -6.36
N ILE A 151 19.03 3.09 -7.55
CA ILE A 151 18.58 3.91 -8.68
C ILE A 151 17.15 3.52 -9.09
N SER A 152 16.87 2.23 -9.20
CA SER A 152 15.53 1.75 -9.57
C SER A 152 14.48 2.15 -8.54
N ILE A 153 14.78 2.03 -7.24
CA ILE A 153 13.91 2.46 -6.14
C ILE A 153 13.62 3.96 -6.25
N ILE A 154 14.65 4.79 -6.45
CA ILE A 154 14.49 6.25 -6.59
C ILE A 154 13.60 6.57 -7.79
N LEU A 155 13.84 5.96 -8.95
CA LEU A 155 13.03 6.19 -10.15
C LEU A 155 11.56 5.79 -9.93
N LEU A 156 11.31 4.62 -9.35
CA LEU A 156 9.94 4.17 -9.07
C LEU A 156 9.22 5.09 -8.08
N ILE A 157 9.91 5.54 -7.03
CA ILE A 157 9.33 6.48 -6.06
C ILE A 157 9.01 7.81 -6.75
N VAL A 158 9.93 8.35 -7.54
CA VAL A 158 9.73 9.63 -8.22
C VAL A 158 8.57 9.54 -9.21
N ILE A 159 8.53 8.49 -10.03
CA ILE A 159 7.53 8.34 -11.10
C ILE A 159 6.15 8.01 -10.53
N PHE A 160 6.03 7.10 -9.58
CA PHE A 160 4.72 6.56 -9.16
C PHE A 160 4.22 7.06 -7.80
N ILE A 161 5.02 7.84 -7.07
CA ILE A 161 4.60 8.44 -5.79
C ILE A 161 4.69 9.95 -5.87
N VAL A 162 5.89 10.47 -6.12
CA VAL A 162 6.15 11.92 -6.05
C VAL A 162 5.45 12.65 -7.19
N TYR A 163 5.58 12.17 -8.42
CA TYR A 163 4.98 12.81 -9.59
C TYR A 163 3.44 12.90 -9.52
N PRO A 164 2.67 11.82 -9.26
CA PRO A 164 1.23 11.91 -9.03
C PRO A 164 0.89 12.86 -7.87
N SER A 165 1.60 12.74 -6.75
CA SER A 165 1.35 13.60 -5.58
C SER A 165 1.55 15.08 -5.89
N ILE A 166 2.43 15.44 -6.83
CA ILE A 166 2.59 16.82 -7.32
C ILE A 166 1.50 17.16 -8.35
N ALA A 167 1.14 16.21 -9.22
CA ALA A 167 0.16 16.42 -10.28
C ALA A 167 -1.21 16.87 -9.76
N ILE A 168 -1.63 16.42 -8.56
CA ILE A 168 -2.90 16.86 -7.97
C ILE A 168 -2.94 18.36 -7.63
N PHE A 169 -1.80 19.02 -7.47
CA PHE A 169 -1.76 20.46 -7.22
C PHE A 169 -1.88 21.30 -8.51
N LEU A 170 -1.81 20.69 -9.70
CA LEU A 170 -1.82 21.47 -10.94
C LEU A 170 -3.22 22.00 -11.31
N PRO A 171 -4.30 21.20 -11.27
CA PRO A 171 -5.62 21.68 -11.71
C PRO A 171 -6.24 22.71 -10.78
N MET A 172 -5.83 22.79 -9.50
CA MET A 172 -6.33 23.84 -8.59
C MET A 172 -5.92 25.27 -9.00
N PHE A 173 -4.99 25.41 -9.95
CA PHE A 173 -4.55 26.68 -10.52
C PHE A 173 -4.96 26.85 -11.99
N LYS A 174 -5.85 26.02 -12.51
CA LYS A 174 -6.33 26.10 -13.89
C LYS A 174 -7.86 26.13 -13.94
N ASP A 175 -8.40 26.91 -14.86
CA ASP A 175 -9.82 26.86 -15.20
C ASP A 175 -10.14 25.67 -16.13
N ASP A 176 -11.43 25.47 -16.42
CA ASP A 176 -11.92 24.40 -17.30
C ASP A 176 -11.41 24.54 -18.74
N MET A 177 -10.97 25.75 -19.13
CA MET A 177 -10.36 26.03 -20.44
C MET A 177 -8.83 25.85 -20.43
N GLY A 178 -8.24 25.48 -19.29
CA GLY A 178 -6.80 25.29 -19.11
C GLY A 178 -5.99 26.56 -18.87
N ASN A 179 -6.63 27.72 -18.72
CA ASN A 179 -5.96 28.98 -18.39
C ASN A 179 -5.54 29.01 -16.92
N TRP A 180 -4.42 29.67 -16.63
CA TRP A 180 -3.92 29.80 -15.27
C TRP A 180 -4.75 30.77 -14.43
N THR A 181 -5.32 30.28 -13.32
CA THR A 181 -6.17 31.00 -12.37
C THR A 181 -5.63 30.85 -10.95
N ALA A 182 -4.68 31.70 -10.57
CA ALA A 182 -3.93 31.55 -9.31
C ALA A 182 -4.79 31.50 -8.03
N TRP A 183 -5.99 32.11 -8.03
CA TRP A 183 -6.84 32.27 -6.83
C TRP A 183 -8.13 31.42 -6.84
N GLN A 184 -8.32 30.55 -7.84
CA GLN A 184 -9.55 29.74 -7.94
C GLN A 184 -9.74 28.82 -6.73
N PHE A 185 -8.68 28.17 -6.27
CA PHE A 185 -8.72 27.32 -5.09
C PHE A 185 -9.21 28.05 -3.83
N MET A 186 -8.88 29.33 -3.65
CA MET A 186 -9.38 30.13 -2.52
C MET A 186 -10.89 30.34 -2.60
N THR A 187 -11.41 30.53 -3.82
CA THR A 187 -12.85 30.66 -4.06
C THR A 187 -13.56 29.35 -3.66
N ILE A 188 -13.03 28.20 -4.10
CA ILE A 188 -13.56 26.87 -3.76
C ILE A 188 -13.50 26.62 -2.24
N LEU A 189 -12.39 26.97 -1.59
CA LEU A 189 -12.21 26.83 -0.14
C LEU A 189 -13.12 27.74 0.69
N SER A 190 -13.48 28.90 0.16
CA SER A 190 -14.36 29.86 0.85
C SER A 190 -15.84 29.47 0.82
N GLN A 191 -16.22 28.47 0.01
CA GLN A 191 -17.60 27.99 -0.05
C GLN A 191 -18.01 27.32 1.26
N SER A 192 -19.21 27.68 1.75
CA SER A 192 -19.75 27.13 3.01
C SER A 192 -19.86 25.60 2.99
N HIS A 193 -20.15 25.02 1.82
CA HIS A 193 -20.23 23.58 1.65
C HIS A 193 -18.86 22.91 1.86
N THR A 194 -17.83 23.40 1.17
CA THR A 194 -16.44 22.94 1.31
C THR A 194 -15.95 22.95 2.76
N LEU A 195 -16.20 24.03 3.49
CA LEU A 195 -15.83 24.14 4.91
C LEU A 195 -16.56 23.10 5.78
N THR A 196 -17.84 22.85 5.49
CA THR A 196 -18.62 21.83 6.18
C THR A 196 -18.06 20.43 5.92
N VAL A 197 -17.70 20.12 4.68
CA VAL A 197 -17.11 18.83 4.30
C VAL A 197 -15.76 18.60 4.97
N ILE A 198 -14.91 19.63 5.05
CA ILE A 198 -13.62 19.58 5.78
C ILE A 198 -13.87 19.30 7.27
N TYR A 199 -14.78 20.06 7.88
CA TYR A 199 -15.13 19.91 9.30
C TYR A 199 -15.67 18.51 9.61
N ASN A 200 -16.62 18.04 8.81
CA ASN A 200 -17.21 16.71 8.90
C ASN A 200 -16.15 15.61 8.86
N SER A 201 -15.19 15.72 7.93
CA SER A 201 -14.10 14.74 7.77
C SER A 201 -13.18 14.69 8.98
N ILE A 202 -12.84 15.85 9.55
CA ILE A 202 -11.98 15.94 10.74
C ILE A 202 -12.69 15.38 11.97
N VAL A 203 -13.94 15.79 12.21
CA VAL A 203 -14.72 15.34 13.38
C VAL A 203 -14.97 13.83 13.32
N LEU A 204 -15.36 13.32 12.15
CA LEU A 204 -15.51 11.90 11.90
C LEU A 204 -14.20 11.15 12.16
N GLY A 205 -13.10 11.63 11.58
CA GLY A 205 -11.80 11.03 11.78
C GLY A 205 -11.43 10.91 13.26
N ILE A 206 -11.59 11.99 14.04
CA ILE A 206 -11.24 11.98 15.47
C ILE A 206 -12.10 10.95 16.21
N ALA A 207 -13.41 10.94 15.96
CA ALA A 207 -14.33 10.02 16.60
C ALA A 207 -14.02 8.56 16.25
N VAL A 208 -13.69 8.25 14.99
CA VAL A 208 -13.32 6.92 14.53
C VAL A 208 -11.97 6.51 15.11
N GLY A 209 -10.99 7.43 15.13
CA GLY A 209 -9.69 7.23 15.75
C GLY A 209 -9.81 6.84 17.22
N VAL A 210 -10.63 7.56 17.99
CA VAL A 210 -10.90 7.24 19.41
C VAL A 210 -11.61 5.89 19.53
N GLY A 211 -12.69 5.68 18.77
CA GLY A 211 -13.52 4.48 18.85
C GLY A 211 -12.75 3.21 18.52
N ALA A 212 -12.05 3.17 17.38
CA ALA A 212 -11.27 2.02 16.98
C ALA A 212 -10.02 1.81 17.86
N THR A 213 -9.42 2.87 18.40
CA THR A 213 -8.34 2.75 19.39
C THR A 213 -8.85 2.09 20.67
N PHE A 214 -10.03 2.51 21.14
CA PHE A 214 -10.69 1.95 22.31
C PHE A 214 -11.02 0.45 22.14
N PHE A 215 -11.71 0.07 21.06
CA PHE A 215 -12.02 -1.34 20.80
C PHE A 215 -10.77 -2.19 20.56
N GLY A 216 -9.77 -1.64 19.83
CA GLY A 216 -8.50 -2.32 19.65
C GLY A 216 -7.75 -2.57 20.96
N LEU A 217 -7.80 -1.61 21.91
CA LEU A 217 -7.24 -1.78 23.26
C LEU A 217 -7.95 -2.89 24.03
N ILE A 218 -9.30 -2.95 23.96
CA ILE A 218 -10.09 -4.01 24.59
C ILE A 218 -9.66 -5.38 24.06
N PHE A 219 -9.55 -5.53 22.74
CA PHE A 219 -9.16 -6.79 22.12
C PHE A 219 -7.74 -7.17 22.54
N ALA A 220 -6.81 -6.22 22.52
CA ALA A 220 -5.42 -6.44 22.87
C ALA A 220 -5.26 -6.84 24.34
N ILE A 221 -5.96 -6.18 25.25
CA ILE A 221 -5.98 -6.55 26.67
C ILE A 221 -6.55 -7.95 26.86
N TYR A 222 -7.66 -8.27 26.18
CA TYR A 222 -8.28 -9.58 26.32
C TYR A 222 -7.37 -10.70 25.82
N THR A 223 -6.81 -10.58 24.61
CA THR A 223 -5.96 -11.61 24.00
C THR A 223 -4.63 -11.81 24.72
N THR A 224 -4.08 -10.78 25.36
CA THR A 224 -2.76 -10.84 26.01
C THR A 224 -2.84 -11.13 27.50
N ARG A 225 -3.88 -10.67 28.21
CA ARG A 225 -3.95 -10.72 29.69
C ARG A 225 -5.10 -11.54 30.27
N ILE A 226 -6.17 -11.79 29.52
CA ILE A 226 -7.39 -12.44 30.05
C ILE A 226 -7.56 -13.85 29.48
N ALA A 227 -7.44 -13.98 28.16
CA ALA A 227 -7.79 -15.19 27.44
C ALA A 227 -6.73 -16.29 27.61
N LYS A 228 -7.13 -17.42 28.21
CA LYS A 228 -6.30 -18.64 28.25
C LYS A 228 -6.65 -19.58 27.08
N ARG A 229 -7.90 -20.03 27.04
CA ARG A 229 -8.41 -20.98 26.01
C ARG A 229 -9.16 -20.30 24.87
N SER A 230 -9.82 -19.16 25.13
CA SER A 230 -10.62 -18.41 24.15
C SER A 230 -9.79 -17.46 23.26
N ALA A 231 -8.47 -17.39 23.46
CA ALA A 231 -7.60 -16.42 22.79
C ALA A 231 -7.63 -16.57 21.26
N PHE A 232 -7.74 -17.81 20.76
CA PHE A 232 -7.84 -18.09 19.34
C PHE A 232 -9.13 -17.49 18.75
N ILE A 233 -10.28 -17.78 19.36
CA ILE A 233 -11.58 -17.29 18.89
C ILE A 233 -11.61 -15.75 18.93
N ALA A 234 -11.18 -15.15 20.04
CA ALA A 234 -11.13 -13.70 20.17
C ALA A 234 -10.24 -13.06 19.09
N ARG A 235 -9.08 -13.67 18.77
CA ARG A 235 -8.19 -13.19 17.71
C ARG A 235 -8.82 -13.29 16.33
N VAL A 236 -9.50 -14.39 16.02
CA VAL A 236 -10.20 -14.57 14.72
C VAL A 236 -11.24 -13.48 14.53
N PHE A 237 -12.15 -13.29 15.51
CA PHE A 237 -13.19 -12.26 15.42
C PHE A 237 -12.63 -10.83 15.44
N SER A 238 -11.48 -10.60 16.09
CA SER A 238 -10.81 -9.30 16.10
C SER A 238 -10.11 -8.98 14.78
N ILE A 239 -9.76 -9.98 13.96
CA ILE A 239 -9.07 -9.79 12.68
C ILE A 239 -10.02 -9.92 11.48
N LEU A 240 -11.16 -10.60 11.65
CA LEU A 240 -12.12 -10.85 10.59
C LEU A 240 -12.48 -9.61 9.73
N PRO A 241 -12.72 -8.40 10.29
CA PRO A 241 -13.02 -7.22 9.48
C PRO A 241 -11.86 -6.72 8.58
N ILE A 242 -10.61 -7.15 8.80
CA ILE A 242 -9.50 -6.86 7.86
C ILE A 242 -9.63 -7.66 6.56
N VAL A 243 -10.24 -8.84 6.62
CA VAL A 243 -10.39 -9.74 5.47
C VAL A 243 -11.53 -9.28 4.56
N THR A 244 -12.54 -8.66 5.16
CA THR A 244 -13.72 -8.15 4.45
C THR A 244 -13.43 -6.77 3.87
N PRO A 245 -13.79 -6.49 2.60
CA PRO A 245 -13.79 -5.14 2.06
C PRO A 245 -14.55 -4.16 2.97
N PRO A 246 -13.99 -2.97 3.27
CA PRO A 246 -14.56 -2.07 4.28
C PRO A 246 -16.05 -1.74 4.05
N PHE A 247 -16.45 -1.44 2.82
CA PHE A 247 -17.83 -1.05 2.53
C PHE A 247 -18.85 -2.19 2.69
N ILE A 248 -18.43 -3.46 2.61
CA ILE A 248 -19.30 -4.60 2.90
C ILE A 248 -19.69 -4.59 4.38
N VAL A 249 -18.79 -4.12 5.26
CA VAL A 249 -19.13 -3.88 6.66
C VAL A 249 -20.22 -2.79 6.75
N GLY A 250 -20.09 -1.70 5.98
CA GLY A 250 -21.12 -0.66 5.88
C GLY A 250 -22.47 -1.18 5.38
N LEU A 251 -22.47 -2.05 4.35
CA LEU A 251 -23.68 -2.73 3.89
C LEU A 251 -24.28 -3.62 4.99
N GLY A 252 -23.48 -4.46 5.65
CA GLY A 252 -23.96 -5.30 6.75
C GLY A 252 -24.56 -4.49 7.90
N VAL A 253 -23.96 -3.35 8.26
CA VAL A 253 -24.52 -2.40 9.22
C VAL A 253 -25.86 -1.84 8.73
N THR A 254 -25.98 -1.52 7.44
CA THR A 254 -27.24 -1.05 6.82
C THR A 254 -28.33 -2.12 6.89
N LEU A 255 -27.99 -3.39 6.64
CA LEU A 255 -28.93 -4.51 6.73
C LEU A 255 -29.44 -4.74 8.16
N MET A 256 -28.59 -4.53 9.15
CA MET A 256 -28.94 -4.66 10.58
C MET A 256 -29.72 -3.47 11.11
N LEU A 257 -29.15 -2.27 10.98
CA LEU A 257 -29.53 -1.06 11.72
C LEU A 257 -30.10 0.05 10.82
N GLY A 258 -30.17 -0.18 9.51
CA GLY A 258 -30.75 0.79 8.57
C GLY A 258 -32.22 1.05 8.85
N ARG A 259 -32.82 2.00 8.11
CA ARG A 259 -34.24 2.36 8.25
C ARG A 259 -35.17 1.13 8.16
N SER A 260 -34.80 0.18 7.31
CA SER A 260 -35.50 -1.08 7.10
C SER A 260 -34.66 -2.29 7.50
N GLY A 261 -33.72 -2.08 8.43
CA GLY A 261 -32.91 -3.16 8.99
C GLY A 261 -33.69 -3.97 10.02
N TYR A 262 -33.40 -5.26 10.12
CA TYR A 262 -34.18 -6.16 10.98
C TYR A 262 -34.08 -5.82 12.48
N ILE A 263 -32.95 -5.26 12.94
CA ILE A 263 -32.84 -4.80 14.34
C ILE A 263 -33.70 -3.55 14.54
N THR A 264 -33.69 -2.61 13.59
CA THR A 264 -34.56 -1.44 13.63
C THR A 264 -36.03 -1.84 13.63
N GLU A 265 -36.43 -2.81 12.81
CA GLU A 265 -37.79 -3.35 12.78
C GLU A 265 -38.17 -4.01 14.11
N LEU A 266 -37.32 -4.88 14.65
CA LEU A 266 -37.52 -5.46 16.00
C LEU A 266 -37.65 -4.39 17.08
N MET A 267 -36.85 -3.32 17.02
CA MET A 267 -36.90 -2.21 17.95
C MET A 267 -38.21 -1.42 17.85
N VAL A 268 -38.73 -1.23 16.64
CA VAL A 268 -40.03 -0.57 16.40
C VAL A 268 -41.17 -1.45 16.90
N ASP A 269 -41.16 -2.73 16.55
CA ASP A 269 -42.25 -3.66 16.85
C ASP A 269 -42.34 -4.00 18.34
N TRP A 270 -41.20 -4.14 19.02
CA TRP A 270 -41.17 -4.57 20.43
C TRP A 270 -41.09 -3.41 21.41
N PHE A 271 -40.41 -2.31 21.05
CA PHE A 271 -40.19 -1.16 21.95
C PHE A 271 -40.96 0.10 21.52
N GLY A 272 -41.75 0.04 20.45
CA GLY A 272 -42.58 1.17 19.99
C GLY A 272 -41.78 2.36 19.47
N LEU A 273 -40.52 2.15 19.08
CA LEU A 273 -39.64 3.22 18.58
C LEU A 273 -40.03 3.66 17.17
N GLN A 274 -39.71 4.91 16.81
CA GLN A 274 -39.98 5.43 15.47
C GLN A 274 -38.89 5.01 14.47
N LYS A 275 -39.31 4.67 13.23
CA LYS A 275 -38.40 4.42 12.10
C LYS A 275 -37.72 5.71 11.65
N THR A 276 -36.60 6.05 12.28
CA THR A 276 -35.77 7.21 11.93
C THR A 276 -34.58 6.81 11.05
N ASN A 277 -34.03 7.76 10.29
CA ASN A 277 -32.80 7.56 9.51
C ASN A 277 -31.52 7.72 10.36
N TRP A 278 -31.58 7.38 11.66
CA TRP A 278 -30.53 7.65 12.63
C TRP A 278 -29.18 7.00 12.29
N LEU A 279 -29.17 5.94 11.47
CA LEU A 279 -27.95 5.30 11.00
C LEU A 279 -27.24 6.12 9.92
N TYR A 280 -27.98 6.75 9.00
CA TYR A 280 -27.37 7.44 7.87
C TYR A 280 -26.78 8.78 8.32
N GLY A 281 -25.55 9.06 7.91
CA GLY A 281 -24.77 10.20 8.35
C GLY A 281 -23.59 9.80 9.22
N PHE A 282 -23.21 10.69 10.12
CA PHE A 282 -22.05 10.54 11.00
C PHE A 282 -22.03 9.19 11.76
N THR A 283 -23.16 8.78 12.32
CA THR A 283 -23.32 7.61 13.19
C THR A 283 -23.02 6.29 12.47
N GLY A 284 -23.61 6.08 11.30
CA GLY A 284 -23.40 4.88 10.50
C GLY A 284 -21.99 4.81 9.96
N ILE A 285 -21.45 5.92 9.44
CA ILE A 285 -20.07 5.96 8.97
C ILE A 285 -19.11 5.65 10.13
N TRP A 286 -19.30 6.29 11.29
CA TRP A 286 -18.49 6.05 12.48
C TRP A 286 -18.53 4.57 12.89
N LEU A 287 -19.73 3.98 12.97
CA LEU A 287 -19.90 2.58 13.34
C LEU A 287 -19.20 1.64 12.36
N ALA A 288 -19.43 1.81 11.05
CA ALA A 288 -18.82 0.98 10.01
C ALA A 288 -17.29 1.10 10.00
N GLN A 289 -16.75 2.31 10.12
CA GLN A 289 -15.30 2.52 10.14
C GLN A 289 -14.66 2.01 11.44
N VAL A 290 -15.30 2.15 12.60
CA VAL A 290 -14.81 1.58 13.85
C VAL A 290 -14.74 0.06 13.75
N LEU A 291 -15.76 -0.60 13.18
CA LEU A 291 -15.77 -2.04 12.92
C LEU A 291 -14.63 -2.45 11.96
N ALA A 292 -14.44 -1.71 10.87
CA ALA A 292 -13.43 -1.99 9.87
C ALA A 292 -11.99 -1.75 10.37
N PHE A 293 -11.77 -0.74 11.21
CA PHE A 293 -10.42 -0.28 11.60
C PHE A 293 -9.97 -0.67 13.01
N ALA A 294 -10.88 -1.08 13.91
CA ALA A 294 -10.51 -1.63 15.22
C ALA A 294 -9.49 -2.79 15.17
N PRO A 295 -9.54 -3.71 14.18
CA PRO A 295 -8.52 -4.75 14.02
C PRO A 295 -7.09 -4.23 13.84
N MET A 296 -6.93 -3.12 13.10
CA MET A 296 -5.60 -2.51 12.89
C MET A 296 -5.05 -1.93 14.19
N SER A 297 -5.91 -1.29 14.98
CA SER A 297 -5.54 -0.84 16.34
C SER A 297 -5.15 -2.00 17.23
N PHE A 298 -5.95 -3.08 17.21
CA PHE A 298 -5.68 -4.30 17.95
C PHE A 298 -4.28 -4.84 17.66
N MET A 299 -3.88 -4.94 16.38
CA MET A 299 -2.55 -5.44 16.01
C MET A 299 -1.41 -4.58 16.57
N ILE A 300 -1.56 -3.26 16.58
CA ILE A 300 -0.56 -2.33 17.12
C ILE A 300 -0.47 -2.49 18.65
N LEU A 301 -1.61 -2.51 19.32
CA LEU A 301 -1.70 -2.53 20.78
C LEU A 301 -1.39 -3.91 21.37
N ASP A 302 -1.71 -5.01 20.68
CA ASP A 302 -1.36 -6.38 21.07
C ASP A 302 0.17 -6.57 21.06
N GLY A 303 0.86 -6.05 20.03
CA GLY A 303 2.32 -6.04 19.97
C GLY A 303 2.95 -5.21 21.10
N ALA A 304 2.42 -4.01 21.34
CA ALA A 304 2.89 -3.14 22.42
C ALA A 304 2.69 -3.79 23.81
N LEU A 305 1.52 -4.36 24.07
CA LEU A 305 1.21 -5.06 25.33
C LEU A 305 2.12 -6.26 25.57
N LYS A 306 2.40 -7.07 24.54
CA LYS A 306 3.31 -8.22 24.64
C LYS A 306 4.76 -7.84 24.86
N SER A 307 5.15 -6.64 24.46
CA SER A 307 6.52 -6.13 24.70
C SER A 307 6.74 -5.76 26.16
N LEU A 308 5.69 -5.46 26.94
CA LEU A 308 5.82 -5.09 28.34
C LEU A 308 6.26 -6.29 29.19
N HIS A 309 7.37 -6.11 29.89
CA HIS A 309 7.96 -7.18 30.69
C HIS A 309 7.18 -7.38 32.01
N PRO A 310 6.73 -8.61 32.36
CA PRO A 310 5.93 -8.83 33.57
C PRO A 310 6.61 -8.44 34.88
N SER A 311 7.96 -8.39 34.91
CA SER A 311 8.72 -7.93 36.08
C SER A 311 8.38 -6.50 36.53
N LEU A 312 7.88 -5.64 35.62
CA LEU A 312 7.43 -4.29 35.98
C LEU A 312 6.21 -4.34 36.90
N GLU A 313 5.34 -5.31 36.68
CA GLU A 313 4.15 -5.53 37.50
C GLU A 313 4.53 -6.18 38.83
N GLU A 314 5.41 -7.19 38.79
CA GLU A 314 5.93 -7.82 40.01
C GLU A 314 6.64 -6.82 40.92
N ALA A 315 7.47 -5.94 40.36
CA ALA A 315 8.12 -4.86 41.12
C ALA A 315 7.09 -3.91 41.75
N ALA A 316 6.02 -3.57 41.01
CA ALA A 316 4.93 -2.76 41.54
C ALA A 316 4.25 -3.44 42.74
N TYR A 317 3.97 -4.74 42.64
CA TYR A 317 3.38 -5.53 43.72
C TYR A 317 4.33 -5.67 44.92
N THR A 318 5.64 -5.81 44.72
CA THR A 318 6.65 -5.78 45.80
C THR A 318 6.63 -4.44 46.54
N LEU A 319 6.39 -3.34 45.81
CA LEU A 319 6.19 -1.99 46.37
C LEU A 319 4.76 -1.77 46.93
N LYS A 320 3.97 -2.84 47.09
CA LYS A 320 2.59 -2.84 47.60
C LYS A 320 1.58 -2.07 46.73
N ALA A 321 1.86 -1.84 45.45
CA ALA A 321 0.88 -1.30 44.52
C ALA A 321 -0.26 -2.32 44.32
N ASN A 322 -1.51 -1.86 44.30
CA ASN A 322 -2.65 -2.70 43.96
C ASN A 322 -2.84 -2.81 42.44
N ARG A 323 -3.69 -3.75 41.99
CA ARG A 323 -3.90 -4.04 40.56
C ARG A 323 -4.29 -2.80 39.72
N TYR A 324 -5.07 -1.87 40.28
CA TYR A 324 -5.47 -0.64 39.58
C TYR A 324 -4.31 0.35 39.49
N GLN A 325 -3.54 0.50 40.58
CA GLN A 325 -2.33 1.33 40.60
C GLN A 325 -1.30 0.81 39.60
N THR A 326 -1.08 -0.50 39.53
CA THR A 326 -0.20 -1.11 38.52
C THR A 326 -0.73 -0.87 37.10
N PHE A 327 -2.04 -1.05 36.86
CA PHE A 327 -2.62 -0.86 35.53
C PHE A 327 -2.57 0.60 35.05
N PHE A 328 -3.07 1.54 35.84
CA PHE A 328 -3.14 2.96 35.45
C PHE A 328 -1.85 3.74 35.71
N GLY A 329 -1.02 3.29 36.65
CA GLY A 329 0.24 3.94 37.01
C GLY A 329 1.45 3.43 36.23
N ILE A 330 1.41 2.19 35.71
CA ILE A 330 2.54 1.59 34.98
C ILE A 330 2.13 1.17 33.57
N ILE A 331 1.15 0.28 33.43
CA ILE A 331 0.79 -0.30 32.13
C ILE A 331 0.27 0.77 31.16
N MET A 332 -0.76 1.53 31.54
CA MET A 332 -1.36 2.54 30.66
C MET A 332 -0.38 3.65 30.25
N PRO A 333 0.44 4.23 31.16
CA PRO A 333 1.47 5.20 30.79
C PRO A 333 2.50 4.66 29.80
N LEU A 334 2.93 3.40 29.95
CA LEU A 334 3.82 2.74 29.00
C LEU A 334 3.15 2.47 27.65
N LEU A 335 1.83 2.30 27.61
CA LEU A 335 1.06 2.14 26.38
C LEU A 335 0.70 3.46 25.68
N LYS A 336 0.82 4.63 26.34
CA LYS A 336 0.45 5.94 25.75
C LYS A 336 1.05 6.18 24.35
N PRO A 337 2.34 5.88 24.08
CA PRO A 337 2.91 6.05 22.75
C PRO A 337 2.26 5.14 21.70
N ALA A 338 1.94 3.89 22.07
CA ALA A 338 1.27 2.95 21.18
C ALA A 338 -0.20 3.34 20.95
N LEU A 339 -0.88 3.87 21.97
CA LEU A 339 -2.24 4.41 21.85
C LEU A 339 -2.28 5.64 20.93
N ALA A 340 -1.35 6.58 21.10
CA ALA A 340 -1.23 7.74 20.23
C ALA A 340 -0.91 7.32 18.78
N ASN A 341 0.00 6.37 18.61
CA ASN A 341 0.32 5.81 17.29
C ASN A 341 -0.90 5.18 16.62
N SER A 342 -1.64 4.34 17.36
CA SER A 342 -2.85 3.68 16.87
C SER A 342 -3.92 4.71 16.46
N PHE A 343 -4.17 5.70 17.32
CA PHE A 343 -5.10 6.79 17.05
C PHE A 343 -4.73 7.56 15.78
N LEU A 344 -3.48 8.00 15.63
CA LEU A 344 -3.04 8.76 14.46
C LEU A 344 -3.15 7.95 13.17
N ILE A 345 -2.80 6.66 13.20
CA ILE A 345 -2.92 5.76 12.04
C ILE A 345 -4.38 5.61 11.62
N ILE A 346 -5.29 5.37 12.57
CA ILE A 346 -6.71 5.23 12.27
C ILE A 346 -7.30 6.55 11.81
N PHE A 347 -6.88 7.67 12.40
CA PHE A 347 -7.35 9.00 12.00
C PHE A 347 -7.09 9.24 10.52
N VAL A 348 -5.86 9.00 10.06
CA VAL A 348 -5.50 9.07 8.64
C VAL A 348 -6.31 8.09 7.80
N GLN A 349 -6.50 6.86 8.28
CA GLN A 349 -7.25 5.84 7.56
C GLN A 349 -8.74 6.17 7.41
N SER A 350 -9.34 6.85 8.39
CA SER A 350 -10.72 7.34 8.36
C SER A 350 -10.88 8.50 7.39
N LEU A 351 -9.97 9.47 7.40
CA LEU A 351 -9.94 10.57 6.42
C LEU A 351 -9.81 10.06 4.97
N ALA A 352 -9.07 8.96 4.79
CA ALA A 352 -8.84 8.34 3.49
C ALA A 352 -9.92 7.35 3.05
N ASP A 353 -10.88 7.03 3.91
CA ASP A 353 -11.93 6.08 3.60
C ASP A 353 -13.04 6.75 2.78
N PHE A 354 -13.35 6.10 1.68
CA PHE A 354 -14.31 6.58 0.68
C PHE A 354 -15.57 5.73 0.71
N SER A 355 -15.41 4.43 0.90
CA SER A 355 -16.46 3.49 0.56
C SER A 355 -17.52 3.36 1.66
N ASN A 356 -17.18 3.50 2.94
CA ASN A 356 -18.22 3.57 3.99
C ASN A 356 -19.04 4.87 3.93
N PRO A 357 -18.43 6.07 3.79
CA PRO A 357 -19.19 7.31 3.62
C PRO A 357 -20.07 7.32 2.38
N LEU A 358 -19.67 6.68 1.27
CA LEU A 358 -20.52 6.60 0.09
C LEU A 358 -21.82 5.83 0.34
N VAL A 359 -21.76 4.72 1.09
CA VAL A 359 -22.93 3.87 1.38
C VAL A 359 -23.79 4.44 2.52
N LEU A 360 -23.16 4.97 3.57
CA LEU A 360 -23.84 5.37 4.81
C LEU A 360 -23.96 6.87 5.00
N GLY A 361 -23.45 7.70 4.07
CA GLY A 361 -23.33 9.14 4.28
C GLY A 361 -24.64 9.90 4.34
N GLY A 362 -25.66 9.51 3.56
CA GLY A 362 -26.91 10.28 3.49
C GLY A 362 -26.61 11.74 3.13
N SER A 363 -26.89 12.68 4.04
CA SER A 363 -26.58 14.11 3.88
C SER A 363 -25.26 14.55 4.56
N PHE A 364 -24.49 13.61 5.10
CA PHE A 364 -23.21 13.89 5.76
C PHE A 364 -22.07 13.66 4.78
N ASP A 365 -21.63 14.75 4.18
CA ASP A 365 -20.57 14.71 3.19
C ASP A 365 -19.18 14.80 3.83
N VAL A 366 -18.23 14.04 3.27
CA VAL A 366 -16.83 14.03 3.67
C VAL A 366 -15.93 14.25 2.44
N LEU A 367 -14.67 14.64 2.67
CA LEU A 367 -13.73 15.00 1.62
C LEU A 367 -13.57 13.88 0.59
N ALA A 368 -13.44 12.64 1.05
CA ALA A 368 -13.22 11.50 0.17
C ALA A 368 -14.38 11.27 -0.81
N THR A 369 -15.65 11.38 -0.38
CA THR A 369 -16.80 11.21 -1.27
C THR A 369 -17.02 12.41 -2.18
N GLN A 370 -16.76 13.63 -1.71
CA GLN A 370 -16.90 14.80 -2.57
C GLN A 370 -15.86 14.86 -3.68
N ILE A 371 -14.61 14.44 -3.41
CA ILE A 371 -13.61 14.28 -4.47
C ILE A 371 -14.10 13.32 -5.56
N TYR A 372 -14.81 12.25 -5.18
CA TYR A 372 -15.41 11.32 -6.13
C TYR A 372 -16.52 11.97 -6.95
N PHE A 373 -17.49 12.64 -6.31
CA PHE A 373 -18.60 13.25 -7.03
C PHE A 373 -18.19 14.37 -8.00
N TYR A 374 -17.14 15.14 -7.69
CA TYR A 374 -16.61 16.14 -8.63
C TYR A 374 -16.05 15.55 -9.92
N ILE A 375 -15.59 14.29 -9.88
CA ILE A 375 -15.02 13.61 -11.06
C ILE A 375 -16.07 12.72 -11.73
N ALA A 376 -16.67 11.79 -10.97
CA ALA A 376 -17.57 10.77 -11.50
C ALA A 376 -19.01 11.26 -11.68
N GLY A 377 -19.43 12.31 -10.96
CA GLY A 377 -20.81 12.81 -10.95
C GLY A 377 -21.21 13.68 -12.16
N ALA A 378 -20.64 13.42 -13.34
CA ALA A 378 -20.82 14.19 -14.58
C ALA A 378 -20.35 15.65 -14.55
N GLN A 379 -19.67 16.09 -13.49
CA GLN A 379 -19.14 17.46 -13.37
C GLN A 379 -17.77 17.63 -14.01
N LEU A 380 -16.94 16.58 -14.05
CA LEU A 380 -15.55 16.61 -14.53
C LEU A 380 -14.76 17.84 -13.99
N ASP A 381 -15.07 18.27 -12.76
CA ASP A 381 -14.49 19.45 -12.14
C ASP A 381 -13.18 19.04 -11.45
N TYR A 382 -12.13 18.97 -12.27
CA TYR A 382 -10.78 18.65 -11.82
C TYR A 382 -10.23 19.71 -10.86
N ALA A 383 -10.66 20.97 -10.93
CA ALA A 383 -10.18 22.04 -10.07
C ALA A 383 -10.69 21.87 -8.63
N SER A 384 -11.99 21.59 -8.46
CA SER A 384 -12.60 21.31 -7.15
C SER A 384 -12.10 19.99 -6.57
N ALA A 385 -12.02 18.93 -7.37
CA ALA A 385 -11.47 17.65 -6.93
C ALA A 385 -10.00 17.76 -6.49
N SER A 386 -9.19 18.52 -7.23
CA SER A 386 -7.78 18.79 -6.92
C SER A 386 -7.63 19.67 -5.69
N THR A 387 -8.48 20.67 -5.50
CA THR A 387 -8.47 21.54 -4.31
C THR A 387 -8.78 20.73 -3.06
N LEU A 388 -9.87 19.98 -3.05
CA LEU A 388 -10.24 19.11 -1.92
C LEU A 388 -9.22 17.98 -1.70
N GLY A 389 -8.72 17.39 -2.78
CA GLY A 389 -7.69 16.35 -2.73
C GLY A 389 -6.38 16.86 -2.16
N SER A 390 -5.96 18.08 -2.53
CA SER A 390 -4.76 18.73 -1.99
C SER A 390 -4.92 19.05 -0.50
N VAL A 391 -6.09 19.53 -0.07
CA VAL A 391 -6.40 19.73 1.36
C VAL A 391 -6.28 18.42 2.13
N LEU A 392 -6.91 17.37 1.62
CA LEU A 392 -6.89 16.04 2.23
C LEU A 392 -5.45 15.47 2.30
N LEU A 393 -4.66 15.64 1.23
CA LEU A 393 -3.26 15.24 1.18
C LEU A 393 -2.41 16.01 2.20
N LEU A 394 -2.53 17.34 2.26
CA LEU A 394 -1.78 18.18 3.18
C LEU A 394 -2.11 17.87 4.64
N PHE A 395 -3.38 17.67 4.98
CA PHE A 395 -3.79 17.24 6.32
C PHE A 395 -3.19 15.88 6.66
N SER A 396 -3.34 14.90 5.76
CA SER A 396 -2.78 13.56 5.98
C SER A 396 -1.27 13.58 6.16
N LEU A 397 -0.56 14.35 5.34
CA LEU A 397 0.88 14.54 5.45
C LEU A 397 1.27 15.23 6.76
N ALA A 398 0.54 16.26 7.20
CA ALA A 398 0.80 16.94 8.46
C ALA A 398 0.65 15.99 9.66
N ILE A 399 -0.39 15.17 9.67
CA ILE A 399 -0.63 14.14 10.70
C ILE A 399 0.48 13.10 10.67
N PHE A 400 0.86 12.64 9.48
CA PHE A 400 1.93 11.67 9.30
C PHE A 400 3.29 12.22 9.77
N VAL A 401 3.61 13.48 9.45
CA VAL A 401 4.83 14.14 9.93
C VAL A 401 4.80 14.31 11.45
N MET A 402 3.66 14.71 12.01
CA MET A 402 3.48 14.78 13.46
C MET A 402 3.72 13.42 14.12
N GLN A 403 3.14 12.35 13.55
CA GLN A 403 3.36 10.97 13.98
C GLN A 403 4.85 10.59 13.90
N TYR A 404 5.50 10.85 12.77
CA TYR A 404 6.90 10.51 12.53
C TYR A 404 7.85 11.21 13.51
N LEU A 405 7.66 12.52 13.73
CA LEU A 405 8.50 13.32 14.62
C LEU A 405 8.26 12.99 16.10
N TRP A 406 7.00 12.77 16.49
CA TRP A 406 6.64 12.54 17.89
C TRP A 406 7.03 11.12 18.37
N ILE A 407 6.91 10.12 17.51
CA ILE A 407 7.13 8.70 17.87
C ILE A 407 8.58 8.27 17.71
N GLY A 408 9.34 8.91 16.81
CA GLY A 408 10.73 8.55 16.46
C GLY A 408 11.76 8.60 17.60
N GLN A 409 11.40 9.01 18.81
CA GLN A 409 12.31 9.10 19.97
C GLN A 409 11.92 8.25 21.18
N ARG A 410 10.89 7.41 21.08
CA ARG A 410 10.30 6.74 22.25
C ARG A 410 10.20 5.22 22.05
N SER A 411 11.36 4.58 21.89
CA SER A 411 11.50 3.13 22.09
C SER A 411 11.37 2.82 23.57
N TYR A 412 10.14 2.68 24.06
CA TYR A 412 9.86 2.14 25.38
C TYR A 412 9.57 0.65 25.24
N VAL A 413 10.60 -0.16 25.02
CA VAL A 413 10.94 -1.36 25.79
C VAL A 413 12.25 -1.87 25.19
N THR A 414 13.36 -1.69 25.89
CA THR A 414 14.58 -2.44 25.59
C THR A 414 14.27 -3.91 25.80
N ILE A 415 14.24 -4.70 24.74
CA ILE A 415 14.23 -6.16 24.85
C ILE A 415 15.51 -6.53 25.58
N SER A 416 15.39 -6.76 26.90
CA SER A 416 16.48 -7.35 27.67
C SER A 416 16.74 -8.73 27.07
N GLY A 417 18.00 -9.05 26.74
CA GLY A 417 18.38 -10.37 26.22
C GLY A 417 18.16 -11.53 27.21
N LYS A 418 17.50 -11.28 28.34
CA LYS A 418 17.11 -12.30 29.31
C LYS A 418 15.71 -12.80 28.98
N ALA A 419 15.61 -14.08 28.63
CA ALA A 419 14.33 -14.77 28.53
C ALA A 419 13.65 -14.76 29.91
N TYR A 420 12.51 -14.09 30.01
CA TYR A 420 11.72 -14.06 31.24
C TYR A 420 10.54 -15.02 31.11
N ARG A 421 10.35 -15.82 32.16
CA ARG A 421 9.30 -16.86 32.27
C ARG A 421 8.20 -16.49 33.28
N GLY A 422 8.15 -15.24 33.74
CA GLY A 422 7.09 -14.83 34.67
C GLY A 422 5.73 -14.75 33.98
N ASP A 423 4.70 -15.26 34.67
CA ASP A 423 3.32 -15.13 34.23
C ASP A 423 2.84 -13.68 34.36
N VAL A 424 2.04 -13.25 33.39
CA VAL A 424 1.38 -11.94 33.46
C VAL A 424 0.42 -11.93 34.64
N GLN A 425 0.47 -10.88 35.46
CA GLN A 425 -0.34 -10.78 36.66
C GLN A 425 -1.81 -10.52 36.33
N GLU A 426 -2.70 -11.01 37.19
CA GLU A 426 -4.13 -10.86 36.96
C GLU A 426 -4.58 -9.40 36.99
N MET A 427 -5.44 -9.05 36.04
CA MET A 427 -6.08 -7.74 35.96
C MET A 427 -7.05 -7.46 37.14
N PRO A 428 -7.36 -6.19 37.42
CA PRO A 428 -8.48 -5.83 38.30
C PRO A 428 -9.79 -6.47 37.83
N THR A 429 -10.58 -7.01 38.76
CA THR A 429 -11.78 -7.82 38.45
C THR A 429 -12.84 -7.07 37.65
N SER A 430 -13.11 -5.79 37.98
CA SER A 430 -14.11 -4.97 37.27
C SER A 430 -13.66 -4.67 35.84
N LEU A 431 -12.38 -4.35 35.64
CA LEU A 431 -11.80 -4.09 34.32
C LEU A 431 -11.80 -5.36 33.47
N LYS A 432 -11.44 -6.50 34.07
CA LYS A 432 -11.54 -7.81 33.43
C LYS A 432 -12.97 -8.09 32.97
N LEU A 433 -13.97 -7.85 33.83
CA LEU A 433 -15.38 -8.03 33.49
C LEU A 433 -15.81 -7.10 32.35
N GLY A 434 -15.50 -5.79 32.45
CA GLY A 434 -15.86 -4.80 31.44
C GLY A 434 -15.25 -5.10 30.07
N VAL A 435 -13.96 -5.45 30.01
CA VAL A 435 -13.27 -5.88 28.78
C VAL A 435 -13.93 -7.14 28.21
N THR A 436 -14.25 -8.11 29.06
CA THR A 436 -14.85 -9.38 28.64
C THR A 436 -16.26 -9.18 28.08
N VAL A 437 -17.12 -8.42 28.78
CA VAL A 437 -18.49 -8.12 28.34
C VAL A 437 -18.48 -7.35 27.02
N THR A 438 -17.62 -6.33 26.91
CA THR A 438 -17.53 -5.52 25.69
C THR A 438 -17.04 -6.34 24.50
N LEU A 439 -16.05 -7.22 24.70
CA LEU A 439 -15.60 -8.14 23.65
C LEU A 439 -16.73 -9.09 23.21
N TYR A 440 -17.44 -9.72 24.14
CA TYR A 440 -18.53 -10.63 23.77
C TYR A 440 -19.66 -9.91 23.05
N ALA A 441 -20.02 -8.69 23.48
CA ALA A 441 -20.98 -7.86 22.77
C ALA A 441 -20.52 -7.55 21.34
N TRP A 442 -19.25 -7.21 21.15
CA TRP A 442 -18.66 -7.00 19.83
C TRP A 442 -18.66 -8.26 18.97
N MET A 443 -18.33 -9.42 19.55
CA MET A 443 -18.36 -10.70 18.86
C MET A 443 -19.77 -11.06 18.40
N ILE A 444 -20.77 -10.90 19.28
CA ILE A 444 -22.19 -11.11 18.93
C ILE A 444 -22.60 -10.16 17.80
N PHE A 445 -22.23 -8.89 17.90
CA PHE A 445 -22.50 -7.91 16.84
C PHE A 445 -21.90 -8.34 15.50
N ASN A 446 -20.64 -8.81 15.48
CA ASN A 446 -20.02 -9.30 14.25
C ASN A 446 -20.68 -10.57 13.72
N VAL A 447 -21.05 -11.52 14.58
CA VAL A 447 -21.79 -12.72 14.17
C VAL A 447 -23.10 -12.35 13.51
N LEU A 448 -23.85 -11.40 14.09
CA LEU A 448 -25.09 -10.90 13.51
C LEU A 448 -24.84 -10.18 12.18
N LEU A 449 -23.80 -9.33 12.10
CA LEU A 449 -23.46 -8.58 10.90
C LEU A 449 -23.10 -9.52 9.74
N TYR A 450 -22.14 -10.43 9.94
CA TYR A 450 -21.75 -11.37 8.89
C TYR A 450 -22.86 -12.37 8.59
N GLY A 451 -23.57 -12.83 9.62
CA GLY A 451 -24.76 -13.66 9.46
C GLY A 451 -25.82 -13.01 8.58
N SER A 452 -26.05 -11.70 8.74
CA SER A 452 -27.00 -10.94 7.91
C SER A 452 -26.55 -10.80 6.46
N ILE A 453 -25.24 -10.66 6.20
CA ILE A 453 -24.70 -10.63 4.83
C ILE A 453 -24.89 -11.99 4.15
N PHE A 454 -24.54 -13.08 4.84
CA PHE A 454 -24.72 -14.42 4.31
C PHE A 454 -26.19 -14.76 4.11
N PHE A 455 -27.04 -14.51 5.10
CA PHE A 455 -28.48 -14.76 4.98
C PHE A 455 -29.12 -13.88 3.90
N GLY A 456 -28.81 -12.58 3.89
CA GLY A 456 -29.34 -11.62 2.94
C GLY A 456 -28.99 -11.91 1.49
N SER A 457 -27.84 -12.54 1.24
CA SER A 457 -27.48 -12.99 -0.11
C SER A 457 -28.50 -13.96 -0.72
N PHE A 458 -29.22 -14.72 0.10
CA PHE A 458 -30.25 -15.67 -0.32
C PHE A 458 -31.67 -15.09 -0.26
N THR A 459 -31.87 -13.81 0.04
CA THR A 459 -33.22 -13.23 0.12
C THR A 459 -33.64 -12.59 -1.21
N VAL A 460 -34.94 -12.63 -1.54
CA VAL A 460 -35.47 -12.00 -2.77
C VAL A 460 -35.27 -10.49 -2.72
N ASN A 461 -35.71 -9.86 -1.63
CA ASN A 461 -35.52 -8.44 -1.42
C ASN A 461 -35.43 -8.20 0.09
N TRP A 462 -34.25 -7.80 0.56
CA TRP A 462 -34.04 -7.51 1.97
C TRP A 462 -35.07 -6.48 2.47
N SER A 463 -35.56 -6.65 3.70
CA SER A 463 -36.63 -5.86 4.33
C SER A 463 -38.06 -6.10 3.83
N VAL A 464 -38.25 -6.52 2.57
CA VAL A 464 -39.60 -6.69 2.00
C VAL A 464 -40.00 -8.14 1.92
N ASP A 465 -39.13 -8.97 1.37
CA ASP A 465 -39.38 -10.39 1.13
C ASP A 465 -38.12 -11.21 1.47
N TYR A 466 -38.17 -11.82 2.66
CA TYR A 466 -37.13 -12.70 3.19
C TYR A 466 -37.21 -14.14 2.63
N SER A 467 -38.05 -14.40 1.62
CA SER A 467 -38.10 -15.70 0.96
C SER A 467 -36.74 -16.08 0.38
N LEU A 468 -36.36 -17.35 0.58
CA LEU A 468 -35.08 -17.85 0.11
C LEU A 468 -35.09 -18.05 -1.41
N THR A 469 -34.07 -17.53 -2.08
CA THR A 469 -33.90 -17.60 -3.52
C THR A 469 -32.42 -17.64 -3.91
N PHE A 470 -32.14 -18.24 -5.07
CA PHE A 470 -30.83 -18.17 -5.72
C PHE A 470 -30.78 -17.08 -6.81
N LYS A 471 -31.85 -16.28 -6.98
CA LYS A 471 -31.96 -15.28 -8.04
C LYS A 471 -30.81 -14.28 -8.05
N ASN A 472 -30.36 -13.82 -6.88
CA ASN A 472 -29.22 -12.89 -6.80
C ASN A 472 -27.94 -13.52 -7.37
N TYR A 473 -27.67 -14.79 -7.05
CA TYR A 473 -26.51 -15.53 -7.57
C TYR A 473 -26.64 -15.85 -9.07
N LEU A 474 -27.86 -16.18 -9.53
CA LEU A 474 -28.15 -16.40 -10.95
C LEU A 474 -27.98 -15.12 -11.77
N ASN A 475 -28.46 -13.98 -11.27
CA ASN A 475 -28.25 -12.69 -11.93
C ASN A 475 -26.77 -12.27 -11.93
N LEU A 476 -26.03 -12.68 -10.89
CA LEU A 476 -24.62 -12.32 -10.72
C LEU A 476 -23.68 -13.16 -11.60
N PHE A 477 -23.91 -14.47 -11.70
CA PHE A 477 -23.01 -15.43 -12.38
C PHE A 477 -23.63 -16.17 -13.56
N GLY A 478 -24.93 -16.02 -13.81
CA GLY A 478 -25.67 -16.75 -14.83
C GLY A 478 -25.54 -16.19 -16.25
N ASN A 479 -24.98 -14.98 -16.41
CA ASN A 479 -24.78 -14.34 -17.72
C ASN A 479 -23.54 -14.86 -18.47
N GLY A 480 -22.89 -15.92 -17.97
CA GLY A 480 -21.68 -16.50 -18.57
C GLY A 480 -20.38 -15.90 -18.05
N MET A 481 -19.25 -16.30 -18.62
CA MET A 481 -17.91 -15.90 -18.15
C MET A 481 -17.51 -14.50 -18.61
N SER A 482 -18.17 -13.96 -19.63
CA SER A 482 -17.90 -12.67 -20.26
C SER A 482 -18.72 -11.52 -19.70
N ASP A 483 -19.78 -11.81 -18.94
CA ASP A 483 -20.69 -10.80 -18.38
C ASP A 483 -21.05 -11.15 -16.92
N GLY A 484 -21.58 -10.19 -16.17
CA GLY A 484 -21.85 -10.35 -14.74
C GLY A 484 -20.58 -10.21 -13.90
N ALA A 485 -20.46 -11.03 -12.85
CA ALA A 485 -19.40 -10.91 -11.84
C ALA A 485 -18.15 -11.75 -12.10
N TRP A 486 -18.21 -12.71 -13.04
CA TRP A 486 -17.05 -13.55 -13.37
C TRP A 486 -15.86 -12.73 -13.86
N PRO A 487 -16.01 -11.82 -14.85
CA PRO A 487 -14.89 -11.00 -15.32
C PRO A 487 -14.26 -10.19 -14.19
N SER A 488 -15.08 -9.55 -13.35
CA SER A 488 -14.57 -8.69 -12.27
C SER A 488 -13.89 -9.49 -11.16
N LEU A 489 -14.39 -10.68 -10.83
CA LEU A 489 -13.76 -11.56 -9.83
C LEU A 489 -12.39 -12.04 -10.31
N ILE A 490 -12.30 -12.51 -11.56
CA ILE A 490 -11.05 -12.99 -12.16
C ILE A 490 -10.05 -11.86 -12.28
N THR A 491 -10.47 -10.70 -12.79
CA THR A 491 -9.62 -9.51 -12.92
C THR A 491 -9.03 -9.11 -11.58
N THR A 492 -9.84 -9.11 -10.52
CA THR A 492 -9.36 -8.82 -9.16
C THR A 492 -8.32 -9.84 -8.69
N MET A 493 -8.57 -11.13 -8.91
CA MET A 493 -7.63 -12.20 -8.54
C MET A 493 -6.32 -12.10 -9.31
N ILE A 494 -6.36 -11.83 -10.62
CA ILE A 494 -5.18 -11.64 -11.45
C ILE A 494 -4.40 -10.42 -10.98
N TYR A 495 -5.06 -9.27 -10.79
CA TYR A 495 -4.40 -8.03 -10.41
C TYR A 495 -3.78 -8.15 -9.01
N ALA A 496 -4.49 -8.72 -8.05
CA ALA A 496 -3.95 -8.98 -6.71
C ALA A 496 -2.82 -10.02 -6.74
N GLY A 497 -2.94 -11.06 -7.56
CA GLY A 497 -1.93 -12.09 -7.76
C GLY A 497 -0.64 -11.58 -8.41
N VAL A 498 -0.73 -10.56 -9.27
CA VAL A 498 0.43 -9.86 -9.85
C VAL A 498 0.99 -8.82 -8.89
N ALA A 499 0.13 -8.03 -8.23
CA ALA A 499 0.56 -6.95 -7.34
C ALA A 499 1.27 -7.48 -6.08
N ALA A 500 0.81 -8.57 -5.48
CA ALA A 500 1.34 -9.05 -4.21
C ALA A 500 2.82 -9.50 -4.26
N PRO A 501 3.26 -10.33 -5.22
CA PRO A 501 4.68 -10.68 -5.37
C PRO A 501 5.56 -9.47 -5.67
N ILE A 502 5.11 -8.56 -6.53
CA ILE A 502 5.83 -7.33 -6.88
C ILE A 502 6.01 -6.45 -5.63
N THR A 503 4.94 -6.32 -4.83
CA THR A 503 4.97 -5.60 -3.54
C THR A 503 5.97 -6.21 -2.58
N ALA A 504 5.96 -7.54 -2.42
CA ALA A 504 6.88 -8.24 -1.54
C ALA A 504 8.34 -8.10 -1.99
N LEU A 505 8.59 -8.21 -3.29
CA LEU A 505 9.91 -8.06 -3.88
C LEU A 505 10.46 -6.64 -3.68
N PHE A 506 9.70 -5.61 -4.07
CA PHE A 506 10.14 -4.23 -3.92
C PHE A 506 10.26 -3.81 -2.45
N GLY A 507 9.28 -4.18 -1.62
CA GLY A 507 9.34 -3.91 -0.18
C GLY A 507 10.57 -4.51 0.48
N LEU A 508 10.91 -5.77 0.13
CA LEU A 508 12.11 -6.41 0.63
C LEU A 508 13.40 -5.77 0.08
N LEU A 509 13.43 -5.42 -1.20
CA LEU A 509 14.59 -4.77 -1.80
C LEU A 509 14.89 -3.41 -1.15
N ILE A 510 13.85 -2.61 -0.93
CA ILE A 510 13.94 -1.34 -0.20
C ILE A 510 14.41 -1.59 1.23
N ALA A 511 13.81 -2.56 1.94
CA ALA A 511 14.23 -2.91 3.29
C ALA A 511 15.70 -3.34 3.36
N TYR A 512 16.19 -4.13 2.39
CA TYR A 512 17.58 -4.53 2.30
C TYR A 512 18.51 -3.32 2.13
N VAL A 513 18.22 -2.45 1.17
CA VAL A 513 19.00 -1.23 0.92
C VAL A 513 19.00 -0.32 2.15
N VAL A 514 17.83 -0.12 2.77
CA VAL A 514 17.69 0.71 3.96
C VAL A 514 18.39 0.10 5.18
N VAL A 515 18.31 -1.20 5.43
CA VAL A 515 18.89 -1.79 6.64
C VAL A 515 20.39 -2.05 6.50
N ARG A 516 20.82 -2.59 5.36
CA ARG A 516 22.20 -3.10 5.17
C ARG A 516 23.18 -2.07 4.62
N GLN A 517 22.68 -1.01 3.97
CA GLN A 517 23.53 -0.02 3.31
C GLN A 517 23.52 1.33 4.04
N GLN A 518 24.62 2.06 3.89
CA GLN A 518 24.79 3.42 4.39
C GLN A 518 25.07 4.33 3.20
N PHE A 519 24.19 5.30 2.95
CA PHE A 519 24.30 6.23 1.83
C PHE A 519 23.66 7.57 2.18
N TYR A 520 24.07 8.59 1.42
CA TYR A 520 23.51 9.93 1.54
C TYR A 520 22.06 9.95 1.03
N GLY A 521 21.14 10.53 1.78
CA GLY A 521 19.71 10.58 1.40
C GLY A 521 18.87 9.36 1.85
N LYS A 522 19.43 8.43 2.64
CA LYS A 522 18.68 7.29 3.21
C LYS A 522 17.36 7.70 3.90
N LYS A 523 17.40 8.76 4.72
CA LYS A 523 16.19 9.30 5.38
C LYS A 523 15.15 9.83 4.39
N VAL A 524 15.58 10.36 3.24
CA VAL A 524 14.67 10.85 2.20
C VAL A 524 13.96 9.68 1.54
N ILE A 525 14.65 8.56 1.28
CA ILE A 525 14.02 7.34 0.75
C ILE A 525 13.06 6.73 1.77
N GLU A 526 13.47 6.64 3.03
CA GLU A 526 12.58 6.19 4.12
C GLU A 526 11.32 7.07 4.17
N PHE A 527 11.47 8.39 4.21
CA PHE A 527 10.34 9.32 4.21
C PHE A 527 9.45 9.19 2.96
N SER A 528 10.04 9.14 1.76
CA SER A 528 9.31 9.08 0.48
C SER A 528 8.57 7.76 0.30
N THR A 529 9.11 6.65 0.81
CA THR A 529 8.41 5.36 0.79
C THR A 529 7.29 5.31 1.81
N MET A 530 7.43 6.00 2.95
CA MET A 530 6.32 6.15 3.88
C MET A 530 5.24 7.11 3.38
N LEU A 531 5.56 8.04 2.47
CA LEU A 531 4.57 8.92 1.81
C LEU A 531 3.44 8.11 1.15
N CYS A 532 3.71 6.91 0.61
CA CYS A 532 2.68 6.00 0.10
C CYS A 532 1.55 5.70 1.08
N PHE A 533 1.88 5.65 2.38
CA PHE A 533 0.90 5.41 3.43
C PHE A 533 0.13 6.69 3.78
N ALA A 534 0.79 7.84 3.66
CA ALA A 534 0.21 9.14 3.94
C ALA A 534 -0.75 9.59 2.82
N VAL A 535 -0.53 9.24 1.55
CA VAL A 535 -1.42 9.64 0.46
C VAL A 535 -2.76 8.89 0.57
N PRO A 536 -3.89 9.60 0.79
CA PRO A 536 -5.20 8.98 0.90
C PRO A 536 -5.60 8.27 -0.39
N GLY A 537 -6.42 7.22 -0.31
CA GLY A 537 -6.74 6.40 -1.47
C GLY A 537 -7.41 7.20 -2.60
N THR A 538 -8.41 8.03 -2.27
CA THR A 538 -9.08 8.88 -3.27
C THR A 538 -8.12 9.85 -3.94
N VAL A 539 -7.28 10.52 -3.15
CA VAL A 539 -6.19 11.40 -3.63
C VAL A 539 -5.25 10.63 -4.55
N ALA A 540 -4.85 9.41 -4.19
CA ALA A 540 -4.00 8.55 -5.02
C ALA A 540 -4.69 8.23 -6.37
N GLY A 541 -5.98 7.93 -6.38
CA GLY A 541 -6.72 7.66 -7.62
C GLY A 541 -6.77 8.89 -8.54
N VAL A 542 -7.18 10.04 -8.01
CA VAL A 542 -7.24 11.30 -8.77
C VAL A 542 -5.87 11.72 -9.27
N SER A 543 -4.87 11.71 -8.39
CA SER A 543 -3.49 12.05 -8.77
C SER A 543 -2.92 11.15 -9.85
N TYR A 544 -3.25 9.85 -9.86
CA TYR A 544 -2.79 8.91 -10.88
C TYR A 544 -3.42 9.20 -12.25
N ILE A 545 -4.73 9.52 -12.31
CA ILE A 545 -5.33 9.99 -13.57
C ILE A 545 -4.60 11.24 -14.04
N LEU A 546 -4.47 12.25 -13.17
CA LEU A 546 -3.86 13.53 -13.53
C LEU A 546 -2.40 13.39 -13.99
N ALA A 547 -1.64 12.46 -13.39
CA ALA A 547 -0.25 12.22 -13.78
C ALA A 547 -0.11 11.42 -15.07
N PHE A 548 -0.99 10.45 -15.33
CA PHE A 548 -0.78 9.43 -16.37
C PHE A 548 -1.83 9.44 -17.49
N ASN A 549 -2.67 10.47 -17.56
CA ASN A 549 -3.61 10.70 -18.65
C ASN A 549 -3.00 11.47 -19.82
N ASP A 550 -1.93 12.24 -19.57
CA ASP A 550 -1.27 13.07 -20.57
C ASP A 550 0.24 12.72 -20.69
N ALA A 551 0.90 13.29 -21.69
CA ALA A 551 2.35 13.19 -21.86
C ALA A 551 3.07 13.63 -20.56
N PRO A 552 4.21 13.01 -20.20
CA PRO A 552 5.02 12.12 -21.04
C PRO A 552 4.67 10.63 -20.93
N ILE A 553 3.82 10.20 -20.00
CA ILE A 553 3.54 8.77 -19.73
C ILE A 553 2.04 8.53 -19.71
N TYR A 554 1.54 7.73 -20.65
CA TYR A 554 0.13 7.34 -20.73
C TYR A 554 -0.07 5.95 -20.13
N LEU A 555 -0.79 5.86 -19.02
CA LEU A 555 -1.19 4.58 -18.40
C LEU A 555 -2.70 4.50 -18.13
N THR A 556 -3.41 5.63 -18.20
CA THR A 556 -4.86 5.69 -18.00
C THR A 556 -5.58 4.76 -18.97
N GLY A 557 -6.59 4.03 -18.47
CA GLY A 557 -7.33 3.04 -19.24
C GLY A 557 -6.73 1.63 -19.26
N THR A 558 -5.46 1.45 -18.86
CA THR A 558 -4.79 0.14 -18.91
C THR A 558 -4.89 -0.64 -17.59
N ALA A 559 -4.71 -1.95 -17.62
CA ALA A 559 -4.56 -2.75 -16.40
C ALA A 559 -3.33 -2.35 -15.55
N ALA A 560 -2.29 -1.78 -16.20
CA ALA A 560 -1.03 -1.46 -15.56
C ALA A 560 -1.17 -0.36 -14.50
N ILE A 561 -1.97 0.69 -14.75
CA ILE A 561 -2.16 1.78 -13.78
C ILE A 561 -2.82 1.28 -12.48
N VAL A 562 -3.75 0.33 -12.60
CA VAL A 562 -4.44 -0.30 -11.45
C VAL A 562 -3.46 -1.16 -10.66
N VAL A 563 -2.71 -2.05 -11.32
CA VAL A 563 -1.74 -2.93 -10.66
C VAL A 563 -0.62 -2.11 -10.00
N ILE A 564 -0.09 -1.10 -10.67
CA ILE A 564 0.96 -0.22 -10.13
C ILE A 564 0.43 0.54 -8.91
N SER A 565 -0.79 1.09 -8.98
CA SER A 565 -1.43 1.75 -7.83
C SER A 565 -1.56 0.80 -6.64
N MET A 566 -1.99 -0.45 -6.86
CA MET A 566 -2.04 -1.47 -5.82
C MET A 566 -0.66 -1.80 -5.23
N VAL A 567 0.36 -1.93 -6.06
CA VAL A 567 1.74 -2.19 -5.62
C VAL A 567 2.25 -1.05 -4.75
N MET A 568 2.25 0.17 -5.27
CA MET A 568 2.89 1.32 -4.61
C MET A 568 2.22 1.64 -3.27
N ARG A 569 0.89 1.50 -3.18
CA ARG A 569 0.17 1.68 -1.92
C ARG A 569 0.48 0.60 -0.88
N ASN A 570 0.82 -0.62 -1.32
CA ASN A 570 1.08 -1.75 -0.43
C ASN A 570 2.57 -1.97 -0.12
N VAL A 571 3.50 -1.36 -0.85
CA VAL A 571 4.96 -1.44 -0.64
C VAL A 571 5.39 -1.18 0.82
N PRO A 572 4.83 -0.21 1.58
CA PRO A 572 5.21 0.02 2.97
C PRO A 572 5.03 -1.18 3.91
N VAL A 573 4.12 -2.10 3.57
CA VAL A 573 3.94 -3.36 4.32
C VAL A 573 5.17 -4.24 4.13
N GLY A 574 5.62 -4.42 2.90
CA GLY A 574 6.81 -5.22 2.58
C GLY A 574 8.09 -4.62 3.14
N ILE A 575 8.20 -3.29 3.16
CA ILE A 575 9.32 -2.59 3.80
C ILE A 575 9.37 -2.92 5.30
N ARG A 576 8.25 -2.76 6.02
CA ARG A 576 8.20 -3.03 7.47
C ARG A 576 8.48 -4.48 7.80
N SER A 577 7.91 -5.42 7.04
CA SER A 577 8.18 -6.84 7.22
C SER A 577 9.64 -7.18 6.93
N GLY A 578 10.20 -6.61 5.86
CA GLY A 578 11.61 -6.77 5.49
C GLY A 578 12.55 -6.22 6.56
N ILE A 579 12.29 -5.03 7.11
CA ILE A 579 13.09 -4.43 8.19
C ILE A 579 13.04 -5.33 9.44
N ALA A 580 11.85 -5.78 9.83
CA ALA A 580 11.67 -6.66 10.99
C ALA A 580 12.40 -8.00 10.81
N GLY A 581 12.32 -8.59 9.61
CA GLY A 581 13.02 -9.84 9.29
C GLY A 581 14.54 -9.67 9.24
N LEU A 582 15.03 -8.64 8.55
CA LEU A 582 16.46 -8.35 8.42
C LEU A 582 17.10 -7.94 9.75
N GLY A 583 16.34 -7.30 10.65
CA GLY A 583 16.81 -6.93 11.98
C GLY A 583 17.04 -8.12 12.91
N GLN A 584 16.47 -9.29 12.61
CA GLN A 584 16.73 -10.53 13.34
C GLN A 584 17.97 -11.28 12.84
N LEU A 585 18.49 -10.92 11.66
CA LEU A 585 19.65 -11.56 11.05
C LEU A 585 20.90 -10.75 11.37
N ASP A 586 21.93 -11.41 11.90
CA ASP A 586 23.20 -10.74 12.20
C ASP A 586 23.91 -10.26 10.91
N LYS A 587 24.65 -9.16 11.00
CA LYS A 587 25.40 -8.60 9.86
C LYS A 587 26.58 -9.47 9.43
N SER A 588 27.12 -10.28 10.35
CA SER A 588 28.21 -11.22 10.09
C SER A 588 27.91 -12.22 8.97
N LEU A 589 26.64 -12.56 8.71
CA LEU A 589 26.25 -13.42 7.59
C LEU A 589 26.59 -12.80 6.23
N ASP A 590 26.39 -11.49 6.10
CA ASP A 590 26.71 -10.74 4.89
C ASP A 590 28.23 -10.64 4.73
N GLU A 591 28.93 -10.30 5.82
CA GLU A 591 30.38 -10.12 5.85
C GLU A 591 31.13 -11.44 5.56
N ALA A 592 30.64 -12.57 6.06
CA ALA A 592 31.19 -13.89 5.75
C ALA A 592 31.03 -14.24 4.26
N SER A 593 29.85 -13.96 3.69
CA SER A 593 29.59 -14.19 2.26
C SER A 593 30.48 -13.33 1.36
N LEU A 594 30.57 -12.03 1.66
CA LEU A 594 31.41 -11.08 0.93
C LEU A 594 32.91 -11.41 1.04
N SER A 595 33.36 -11.92 2.21
CA SER A 595 34.75 -12.36 2.41
C SER A 595 35.14 -13.55 1.51
N LEU A 596 34.17 -14.38 1.13
CA LEU A 596 34.33 -15.46 0.16
C LEU A 596 34.20 -14.99 -1.31
N ARG A 597 34.23 -13.67 -1.55
CA ARG A 597 34.06 -13.02 -2.86
C ARG A 597 32.70 -13.29 -3.52
N ALA A 598 31.68 -13.62 -2.73
CA ALA A 598 30.32 -13.60 -3.23
C ALA A 598 29.88 -12.15 -3.50
N SER A 599 29.04 -11.96 -4.52
CA SER A 599 28.36 -10.69 -4.80
C SER A 599 27.15 -10.49 -3.89
N SER A 600 26.70 -9.24 -3.67
CA SER A 600 25.50 -9.00 -2.86
C SER A 600 24.26 -9.71 -3.40
N LEU A 601 24.12 -9.87 -4.72
CA LEU A 601 23.03 -10.64 -5.31
C LEU A 601 23.09 -12.13 -4.90
N GLN A 602 24.30 -12.71 -4.83
CA GLN A 602 24.48 -14.07 -4.36
C GLN A 602 24.17 -14.18 -2.86
N THR A 603 24.67 -13.26 -2.03
CA THR A 603 24.34 -13.20 -0.60
C THR A 603 22.83 -13.11 -0.38
N ILE A 604 22.14 -12.24 -1.13
CA ILE A 604 20.69 -12.10 -1.06
C ILE A 604 20.01 -13.40 -1.47
N ARG A 605 20.35 -13.95 -2.65
CA ARG A 605 19.66 -15.10 -3.22
C ARG A 605 19.84 -16.38 -2.41
N TYR A 606 21.05 -16.62 -1.91
CA TYR A 606 21.42 -17.90 -1.28
C TYR A 606 21.37 -17.88 0.24
N ILE A 607 21.47 -16.71 0.89
CA ILE A 607 21.49 -16.59 2.36
C ILE A 607 20.26 -15.84 2.85
N ILE A 608 20.07 -14.59 2.41
CA ILE A 608 19.03 -13.72 2.97
C ILE A 608 17.62 -14.17 2.57
N LEU A 609 17.35 -14.44 1.29
CA LEU A 609 16.02 -14.84 0.82
C LEU A 609 15.51 -16.12 1.49
N PRO A 610 16.31 -17.21 1.61
CA PRO A 610 15.89 -18.40 2.35
C PRO A 610 15.56 -18.13 3.81
N LEU A 611 16.37 -17.31 4.49
CA LEU A 611 16.16 -16.96 5.90
C LEU A 611 14.94 -16.03 6.10
N LEU A 612 14.62 -15.20 5.10
CA LEU A 612 13.47 -14.29 5.11
C LEU A 612 12.19 -14.90 4.54
N ARG A 613 12.17 -16.18 4.16
CA ARG A 613 10.95 -16.86 3.65
C ARG A 613 9.69 -16.58 4.49
N PRO A 614 9.71 -16.66 5.83
CA PRO A 614 8.52 -16.39 6.63
C PRO A 614 8.02 -14.94 6.50
N ALA A 615 8.94 -13.97 6.40
CA ALA A 615 8.61 -12.55 6.22
C ALA A 615 8.06 -12.29 4.81
N ILE A 616 8.65 -12.90 3.79
CA ILE A 616 8.20 -12.81 2.39
C ILE A 616 6.78 -13.38 2.26
N LEU A 617 6.54 -14.58 2.79
CA LEU A 617 5.22 -15.23 2.74
C LEU A 617 4.18 -14.39 3.48
N SER A 618 4.48 -13.90 4.69
CA SER A 618 3.57 -13.03 5.42
C SER A 618 3.25 -11.74 4.65
N THR A 619 4.24 -11.15 3.98
CA THR A 619 4.06 -9.95 3.15
C THR A 619 3.21 -10.24 1.93
N LEU A 620 3.43 -11.38 1.27
CA LEU A 620 2.69 -11.78 0.08
C LEU A 620 1.21 -11.97 0.41
N VAL A 621 0.89 -12.73 1.46
CA VAL A 621 -0.51 -12.94 1.90
C VAL A 621 -1.17 -11.62 2.24
N TYR A 622 -0.50 -10.78 3.03
CA TYR A 622 -1.07 -9.49 3.43
C TYR A 622 -1.29 -8.56 2.23
N SER A 623 -0.31 -8.48 1.33
CA SER A 623 -0.40 -7.63 0.13
C SER A 623 -1.48 -8.11 -0.82
N PHE A 624 -1.66 -9.43 -0.94
CA PHE A 624 -2.75 -10.03 -1.72
C PHE A 624 -4.12 -9.66 -1.12
N VAL A 625 -4.29 -9.85 0.18
CA VAL A 625 -5.54 -9.50 0.89
C VAL A 625 -5.85 -8.01 0.75
N ARG A 626 -4.83 -7.15 0.87
CA ARG A 626 -4.96 -5.70 0.74
C ARG A 626 -5.30 -5.28 -0.70
N ALA A 627 -4.69 -5.91 -1.70
CA ALA A 627 -4.99 -5.64 -3.11
C ALA A 627 -6.43 -6.03 -3.47
N MET A 628 -6.89 -7.22 -3.06
CA MET A 628 -8.26 -7.71 -3.29
C MET A 628 -9.36 -6.81 -2.69
N THR A 629 -9.06 -6.14 -1.58
CA THR A 629 -10.01 -5.32 -0.82
C THR A 629 -9.89 -3.82 -1.11
N THR A 630 -8.97 -3.41 -2.00
CA THR A 630 -8.76 -1.99 -2.32
C THR A 630 -9.91 -1.47 -3.18
N VAL A 631 -10.39 -0.26 -2.88
CA VAL A 631 -11.45 0.43 -3.65
C VAL A 631 -11.08 1.88 -3.90
N SER A 632 -10.75 2.63 -2.85
CA SER A 632 -10.64 4.10 -2.89
C SER A 632 -9.67 4.65 -3.94
N ALA A 633 -8.55 3.96 -4.19
CA ALA A 633 -7.55 4.41 -5.16
C ALA A 633 -7.81 3.95 -6.59
N ILE A 634 -8.54 2.85 -6.75
CA ILE A 634 -8.73 2.20 -8.05
C ILE A 634 -10.06 2.56 -8.69
N ILE A 635 -11.05 3.06 -7.92
CA ILE A 635 -12.37 3.43 -8.45
C ILE A 635 -12.28 4.46 -9.57
N PHE A 636 -11.29 5.35 -9.51
CA PHE A 636 -10.98 6.34 -10.54
C PHE A 636 -10.25 5.72 -11.75
N LEU A 637 -9.51 4.63 -11.54
CA LEU A 637 -8.59 4.07 -12.52
C LEU A 637 -9.20 2.93 -13.36
N VAL A 638 -10.30 2.35 -12.90
CA VAL A 638 -10.95 1.22 -13.56
C VAL A 638 -11.82 1.67 -14.73
N THR A 639 -11.75 0.91 -15.81
CA THR A 639 -12.61 1.01 -16.99
C THR A 639 -13.60 -0.16 -17.01
N PRO A 640 -14.58 -0.19 -17.94
CA PRO A 640 -15.46 -1.36 -18.10
C PRO A 640 -14.70 -2.68 -18.30
N GLU A 641 -13.56 -2.65 -18.99
CA GLU A 641 -12.73 -3.83 -19.28
C GLU A 641 -11.81 -4.23 -18.12
N THR A 642 -11.34 -3.26 -17.33
CA THR A 642 -10.43 -3.48 -16.19
C THR A 642 -11.15 -3.49 -14.84
N ARG A 643 -12.49 -3.63 -14.87
CA ARG A 643 -13.36 -3.55 -13.70
C ARG A 643 -13.01 -4.64 -12.69
N VAL A 644 -12.75 -4.24 -11.44
CA VAL A 644 -12.53 -5.17 -10.33
C VAL A 644 -13.83 -5.42 -9.55
N ALA A 645 -13.83 -6.47 -8.74
CA ALA A 645 -14.95 -6.93 -7.93
C ALA A 645 -15.45 -5.83 -7.00
N THR A 646 -14.55 -5.10 -6.33
CA THR A 646 -14.94 -4.05 -5.38
C THR A 646 -15.67 -2.88 -6.05
N SER A 647 -15.18 -2.40 -7.21
CA SER A 647 -15.88 -1.40 -8.02
C SER A 647 -17.20 -1.92 -8.58
N TYR A 648 -17.26 -3.19 -8.98
CA TYR A 648 -18.51 -3.79 -9.46
C TYR A 648 -19.57 -3.81 -8.37
N ILE A 649 -19.22 -4.27 -7.17
CA ILE A 649 -20.16 -4.30 -6.04
C ILE A 649 -20.62 -2.88 -5.71
N LEU A 650 -19.70 -1.91 -5.70
CA LEU A 650 -20.04 -0.53 -5.41
C LEU A 650 -21.04 0.05 -6.41
N ASN A 651 -20.83 -0.15 -7.71
CA ASN A 651 -21.76 0.32 -8.74
C ASN A 651 -23.16 -0.31 -8.55
N ARG A 652 -23.24 -1.58 -8.16
CA ARG A 652 -24.53 -2.24 -7.85
C ARG A 652 -25.22 -1.64 -6.63
N VAL A 653 -24.46 -1.13 -5.66
CA VAL A 653 -25.02 -0.39 -4.52
C VAL A 653 -25.55 0.97 -4.99
N GLU A 654 -24.82 1.68 -5.85
CA GLU A 654 -25.26 2.96 -6.42
C GLU A 654 -26.53 2.79 -7.28
N ASP A 655 -26.63 1.69 -8.04
CA ASP A 655 -27.81 1.33 -8.83
C ASP A 655 -29.01 0.88 -7.97
N GLY A 656 -28.84 0.76 -6.64
CA GLY A 656 -29.88 0.29 -5.72
C GLY A 656 -30.10 -1.22 -5.73
N GLU A 657 -29.24 -1.98 -6.42
CA GLU A 657 -29.29 -3.45 -6.53
C GLU A 657 -28.63 -4.13 -5.31
N TYR A 658 -29.09 -3.80 -4.10
CA TYR A 658 -28.50 -4.28 -2.85
C TYR A 658 -28.42 -5.80 -2.76
N GLY A 659 -29.43 -6.54 -3.23
CA GLY A 659 -29.43 -8.01 -3.20
C GLY A 659 -28.24 -8.62 -3.97
N ILE A 660 -27.91 -8.06 -5.13
CA ILE A 660 -26.76 -8.47 -5.96
C ILE A 660 -25.45 -8.08 -5.27
N ALA A 661 -25.37 -6.85 -4.73
CA ALA A 661 -24.20 -6.38 -4.00
C ALA A 661 -23.88 -7.24 -2.77
N ILE A 662 -24.89 -7.62 -1.99
CA ILE A 662 -24.76 -8.47 -0.79
C ILE A 662 -24.33 -9.88 -1.17
N ALA A 663 -24.91 -10.45 -2.23
CA ALA A 663 -24.53 -11.77 -2.73
C ALA A 663 -23.10 -11.81 -3.26
N TYR A 664 -22.65 -10.76 -3.95
CA TYR A 664 -21.26 -10.70 -4.36
C TYR A 664 -20.33 -10.46 -3.17
N GLY A 665 -20.76 -9.64 -2.19
CA GLY A 665 -20.02 -9.45 -0.95
C GLY A 665 -19.81 -10.74 -0.15
N SER A 666 -20.84 -11.59 -0.05
CA SER A 666 -20.73 -12.90 0.62
C SER A 666 -19.74 -13.83 -0.11
N VAL A 667 -19.79 -13.88 -1.44
CA VAL A 667 -18.85 -14.66 -2.26
C VAL A 667 -17.42 -14.18 -2.07
N LEU A 668 -17.21 -12.86 -2.07
CA LEU A 668 -15.88 -12.29 -1.90
C LEU A 668 -15.32 -12.63 -0.52
N ILE A 669 -16.12 -12.58 0.55
CA ILE A 669 -15.71 -13.04 1.89
C ILE A 669 -15.30 -14.52 1.86
N VAL A 670 -16.09 -15.40 1.23
CA VAL A 670 -15.78 -16.84 1.15
C VAL A 670 -14.49 -17.10 0.38
N VAL A 671 -14.32 -16.46 -0.78
CA VAL A 671 -13.12 -16.57 -1.61
C VAL A 671 -11.89 -16.09 -0.83
N MET A 672 -12.00 -14.97 -0.11
CA MET A 672 -10.90 -14.43 0.69
C MET A 672 -10.52 -15.35 1.85
N LEU A 673 -11.51 -15.89 2.58
CA LEU A 673 -11.25 -16.87 3.64
C LEU A 673 -10.60 -18.13 3.09
N ALA A 674 -11.07 -18.64 1.95
CA ALA A 674 -10.49 -19.81 1.29
C ALA A 674 -9.03 -19.56 0.87
N ILE A 675 -8.72 -18.38 0.33
CA ILE A 675 -7.36 -18.02 -0.07
C ILE A 675 -6.44 -17.86 1.15
N ILE A 676 -6.90 -17.21 2.22
CA ILE A 676 -6.12 -17.10 3.47
C ILE A 676 -5.83 -18.48 4.05
N LEU A 677 -6.83 -19.37 4.10
CA LEU A 677 -6.64 -20.74 4.56
C LEU A 677 -5.66 -21.51 3.67
N LEU A 678 -5.77 -21.36 2.35
CA LEU A 678 -4.81 -21.96 1.40
C LEU A 678 -3.39 -21.48 1.67
N PHE A 679 -3.19 -20.18 1.88
CA PHE A 679 -1.88 -19.64 2.21
C PHE A 679 -1.39 -20.14 3.57
N ASP A 680 -2.23 -20.17 4.60
CA ASP A 680 -1.85 -20.69 5.92
C ASP A 680 -1.46 -22.17 5.85
N LEU A 681 -2.13 -22.97 5.00
CA LEU A 681 -1.75 -24.37 4.74
C LEU A 681 -0.39 -24.47 4.05
N LEU A 682 -0.15 -23.67 3.00
CA LEU A 682 1.12 -23.63 2.26
C LEU A 682 2.29 -23.12 3.13
N VAL A 683 2.02 -22.21 4.06
CA VAL A 683 3.01 -21.62 4.98
C VAL A 683 3.20 -22.48 6.23
N GLY A 684 2.20 -23.28 6.62
CA GLY A 684 2.15 -24.08 7.85
C GLY A 684 3.35 -25.02 8.02
N GLU A 685 3.94 -25.51 6.94
CA GLU A 685 5.16 -26.33 6.99
C GLU A 685 6.40 -25.54 7.48
N ALA A 686 6.45 -24.23 7.28
CA ALA A 686 7.56 -23.38 7.76
C ALA A 686 7.53 -23.11 9.26
N ARG A 687 6.35 -23.19 9.92
CA ARG A 687 6.22 -23.04 11.38
C ARG A 687 6.43 -24.36 12.13
N VAL A 688 6.06 -25.50 11.55
CA VAL A 688 6.11 -26.81 12.21
C VAL A 688 7.55 -27.33 12.37
N SER A 689 8.50 -26.86 11.57
CA SER A 689 9.93 -27.20 11.72
C SER A 689 10.54 -26.75 13.06
N ARG A 690 10.02 -25.69 13.71
CA ARG A 690 10.49 -25.28 15.05
C ARG A 690 9.80 -26.00 16.22
N SER A 691 8.61 -26.56 16.02
CA SER A 691 7.86 -27.20 17.11
C SER A 691 8.16 -28.70 17.27
N LYS A 692 8.69 -29.37 16.24
CA LYS A 692 9.03 -30.80 16.33
C LYS A 692 10.43 -31.09 16.89
N ALA A 693 11.28 -30.07 17.08
CA ALA A 693 12.62 -30.22 17.63
C ALA A 693 12.69 -30.20 19.18
N THR A 694 11.56 -30.20 19.89
CA THR A 694 11.53 -30.08 21.36
C THR A 694 10.62 -31.12 22.03
N ASN A 695 10.55 -32.33 21.47
CA ASN A 695 9.85 -33.47 22.09
C ASN A 695 10.49 -34.83 21.74
N GLN A 696 11.83 -34.89 21.59
CA GLN A 696 12.51 -36.17 21.42
C GLN A 696 13.66 -36.49 22.38
N ASP A 697 14.03 -35.60 23.31
CA ASP A 697 14.95 -35.96 24.40
C ASP A 697 14.62 -35.18 25.68
N SER A 698 13.71 -35.73 26.50
CA SER A 698 13.68 -35.63 27.98
C SER A 698 12.49 -36.39 28.54
#